data_AF-A0AAQ3NJX1-F1
#
_entry.id   AF-A0AAQ3NJX1-F1
#
_cell.length_a   1.000
_cell.length_b   1.000
_cell.length_c   1.000
_cell.angle_alpha   90.00
_cell.angle_beta   90.00
_cell.angle_gamma   90.00
#
_symmetry.space_group_name_H-M   'P 1'
#
loop_
_entity.id
_entity.type
_entity.pdbx_description
1 polymer ?
#
loop_
_entity_poly.entity_id
_entity_poly.type
_entity_poly.pdbx_seq_one_letter_code
_entity_poly.pdbx_strand_id
1 'polypeptide(L)'
;MDAAFQLTVLLLRQVGQGSLLQAPLDDDTSRGMVTKHLCDAQRCPRDLITPPDDCHVNYTLSFSLQICRVEDLLVNGIMKGSIIHIHRARTVIVDTDGMITASELGCTEGIGKGNFLNGAGGGAGHGGKGGSGYFNGRESIGGNDYGNAILPCELGSGTEGPNESYGHVVGGGMIVVGSIQWPLLRLDLYGTLRADGESFSKSITSSDGSLVGGLGGGSGGTVLLFLQELRLLENSSLSVVGGNGGPVGGGGGGGGRIHFHWSKIGVEEEYVPVASISGTMNNSGGAGDNDGHHGQEGTITGKACPKGLYGVFCEECPIGTYKDVDGSEEDLCIPCPLDLLPNRANFIYKRGGVTERSCPYKCISDKYRMPNCYTPLEELIYTFGGPWPFSVMLSFILLLLALLLSTLRIKLIGSGSYHSSSSIEHHNHHRFPYLLSLSEVRGARAEETQSHVHRVYFMGPNTFREPWHLPYSPPHAIIEIVSRDIFPTGTDVGLFLTNISVLSPQYRSISAGPMGIVCPMYEDAFNRFIDEINSVAAYDWWEGSVHSILSVVAYPCAWSWKHWRRRVKISRLQEYVKSEYDHSCLRSCRSRALYKGMKVGTTPDLMVAYIDFFLGGDEKRLDIVSIIQKRFPMCIIFGGDGSYMAPYYLHNDTLLTNLLGQHVPATVWNRLVAGLNAQLRTVRHGSIRTALGPVVDWINSHGNPQLEFHGVKIELGWFQATASGYFQLGIVVAVGDYSLLDLHQSDTWVGTDEVVRKNVPHGKKNLKQLQHSWPYMSNSLSLKRITGGINGGLINDATLKSLDFKRDFLFPLSLLLCNTRPVGRQDTVQFLITLMLLADLSVTLLMLLQFYWISLAAFLSVLLILPLSLLSPFPAGLNALFSKEPRRASLFRVYALWNATSLFNIGVAFICCLLHYALSHFHHPDEASARNIKREDDKCWLLPIILFLFKSIQARFVNWHIANLEIEDFSLFCPDPDAFWAHESGF
;
A
#
# COMPACT_ATOMS: atom_id res chain seq x y z
N MET A 1 -79.92 25.55 -51.12
CA MET A 1 -79.53 26.32 -49.92
C MET A 1 -79.41 25.26 -48.86
N ASP A 2 -78.25 24.63 -48.82
CA ASP A 2 -78.08 23.33 -48.19
C ASP A 2 -77.43 23.62 -46.84
N ALA A 3 -78.26 23.66 -45.81
CA ALA A 3 -77.81 23.94 -44.45
C ALA A 3 -77.00 22.73 -43.96
N ALA A 4 -75.68 22.80 -44.07
CA ALA A 4 -74.80 21.90 -43.35
C ALA A 4 -75.08 22.06 -41.85
N PHE A 5 -75.43 20.97 -41.17
CA PHE A 5 -75.63 20.93 -39.73
C PHE A 5 -74.28 21.07 -39.00
N GLN A 6 -73.76 22.29 -38.95
CA GLN A 6 -72.54 22.64 -38.21
C GLN A 6 -72.93 23.15 -36.83
N LEU A 7 -72.39 22.52 -35.77
CA LEU A 7 -72.53 23.01 -34.40
C LEU A 7 -71.25 23.76 -34.00
N THR A 8 -71.28 25.09 -34.14
CA THR A 8 -70.21 25.98 -33.67
C THR A 8 -70.53 26.47 -32.27
N VAL A 9 -69.76 26.03 -31.29
CA VAL A 9 -69.92 26.43 -29.89
C VAL A 9 -68.90 27.51 -29.55
N LEU A 10 -69.39 28.72 -29.27
CA LEU A 10 -68.55 29.87 -28.94
C LEU A 10 -67.95 29.77 -27.53
N LEU A 11 -68.71 29.21 -26.57
CA LEU A 11 -68.32 29.06 -25.17
C LEU A 11 -68.88 27.73 -24.63
N LEU A 12 -68.01 26.74 -24.38
CA LEU A 12 -68.35 25.48 -23.70
C LEU A 12 -67.31 25.20 -22.64
N ARG A 13 -67.70 25.23 -21.37
CA ARG A 13 -66.77 24.99 -20.25
C ARG A 13 -66.77 23.53 -19.78
N GLN A 14 -67.93 22.87 -19.81
CA GLN A 14 -68.07 21.51 -19.29
C GLN A 14 -69.16 20.72 -20.04
N VAL A 15 -68.88 19.45 -20.31
CA VAL A 15 -69.87 18.43 -20.68
C VAL A 15 -70.09 17.55 -19.46
N GLY A 16 -71.22 17.71 -18.78
CA GLY A 16 -71.52 17.02 -17.51
C GLY A 16 -71.70 15.52 -17.66
N GLN A 17 -71.57 14.79 -16.55
CA GLN A 17 -71.78 13.34 -16.52
C GLN A 17 -73.18 12.97 -17.04
N GLY A 18 -73.27 11.99 -17.94
CA GLY A 18 -74.52 11.57 -18.57
C GLY A 18 -75.07 12.53 -19.66
N SER A 19 -74.39 13.65 -19.94
CA SER A 19 -74.76 14.54 -21.05
C SER A 19 -74.11 14.10 -22.37
N LEU A 20 -74.85 14.27 -23.48
CA LEU A 20 -74.41 13.95 -24.83
C LEU A 20 -74.38 15.24 -25.67
N LEU A 21 -73.20 15.62 -26.13
CA LEU A 21 -73.00 16.68 -27.11
C LEU A 21 -72.68 16.02 -28.46
N GLN A 22 -73.65 16.02 -29.38
CA GLN A 22 -73.52 15.33 -30.66
C GLN A 22 -73.76 16.25 -31.85
N ALA A 23 -72.88 16.19 -32.86
CA ALA A 23 -73.10 16.77 -34.17
C ALA A 23 -72.30 16.00 -35.25
N PRO A 24 -72.93 15.52 -36.34
CA PRO A 24 -74.33 15.73 -36.75
C PRO A 24 -75.33 14.82 -35.99
N LEU A 25 -76.64 15.07 -36.15
CA LEU A 25 -77.69 14.16 -35.67
C LEU A 25 -77.49 12.75 -36.28
N ASP A 26 -77.93 11.71 -35.57
CA ASP A 26 -77.69 10.30 -35.87
C ASP A 26 -78.54 9.80 -37.08
N ASP A 27 -78.32 10.41 -38.25
CA ASP A 27 -78.94 10.06 -39.54
C ASP A 27 -77.84 10.05 -40.62
N ASP A 28 -77.81 8.96 -41.41
CA ASP A 28 -76.84 8.72 -42.48
C ASP A 28 -76.80 9.85 -43.52
N THR A 29 -77.94 10.49 -43.78
CA THR A 29 -78.03 11.61 -44.73
C THR A 29 -77.27 12.85 -44.23
N SER A 30 -77.37 13.15 -42.93
CA SER A 30 -76.69 14.27 -42.29
C SER A 30 -75.19 14.03 -42.17
N ARG A 31 -74.80 12.79 -41.85
CA ARG A 31 -73.41 12.34 -41.76
C ARG A 31 -72.70 12.37 -43.11
N GLY A 32 -73.36 11.87 -44.15
CA GLY A 32 -72.85 11.90 -45.52
C GLY A 32 -72.59 13.32 -46.03
N MET A 33 -73.51 14.27 -45.77
CA MET A 33 -73.31 15.67 -46.19
C MET A 33 -72.08 16.34 -45.57
N VAL A 34 -71.80 16.08 -44.28
CA VAL A 34 -70.66 16.68 -43.55
C VAL A 34 -69.32 16.12 -44.00
N THR A 35 -69.26 14.82 -44.29
CA THR A 35 -68.01 14.10 -44.60
C THR A 35 -67.66 14.10 -46.09
N LYS A 36 -68.64 14.25 -46.99
CA LYS A 36 -68.49 14.13 -48.45
C LYS A 36 -67.36 14.95 -49.05
N HIS A 37 -67.10 16.17 -48.56
CA HIS A 37 -66.04 17.03 -49.10
C HIS A 37 -64.62 16.57 -48.73
N LEU A 38 -64.46 15.72 -47.71
CA LEU A 38 -63.17 15.24 -47.20
C LEU A 38 -62.90 13.77 -47.52
N CYS A 39 -63.91 12.99 -47.90
CA CYS A 39 -63.75 11.58 -48.25
C CYS A 39 -62.98 11.33 -49.55
N ASP A 40 -63.07 12.27 -50.49
CA ASP A 40 -62.40 12.20 -51.80
C ASP A 40 -61.12 13.06 -51.88
N ALA A 41 -60.78 13.78 -50.80
CA ALA A 41 -59.68 14.75 -50.80
C ALA A 41 -58.49 14.26 -49.96
N GLN A 42 -57.30 14.18 -50.57
CA GLN A 42 -56.04 13.90 -49.86
C GLN A 42 -55.34 15.16 -49.32
N ARG A 43 -55.92 16.35 -49.52
CA ARG A 43 -55.27 17.61 -49.16
C ARG A 43 -55.80 18.10 -47.82
N CYS A 44 -54.90 18.23 -46.85
CA CYS A 44 -55.25 18.83 -45.56
C CYS A 44 -55.79 20.27 -45.74
N PRO A 45 -57.00 20.55 -45.28
CA PRO A 45 -57.55 21.90 -45.27
C PRO A 45 -56.73 22.86 -44.40
N ARG A 46 -56.50 24.08 -44.90
CA ARG A 46 -55.71 25.10 -44.16
C ARG A 46 -56.37 25.50 -42.85
N ASP A 47 -57.69 25.51 -42.76
CA ASP A 47 -58.40 25.96 -41.56
C ASP A 47 -58.30 24.98 -40.38
N LEU A 48 -57.85 23.74 -40.62
CA LEU A 48 -57.52 22.78 -39.54
C LEU A 48 -56.14 23.04 -38.93
N ILE A 49 -55.21 23.58 -39.73
CA ILE A 49 -53.81 23.78 -39.31
C ILE A 49 -53.59 25.22 -38.81
N THR A 50 -54.16 26.19 -39.54
CA THR A 50 -54.10 27.63 -39.30
C THR A 50 -55.51 28.22 -39.40
N PRO A 51 -56.37 27.96 -38.41
CA PRO A 51 -57.70 28.54 -38.35
C PRO A 51 -57.64 30.08 -38.25
N PRO A 52 -58.65 30.80 -38.74
CA PRO A 52 -58.78 32.25 -38.58
C PRO A 52 -59.01 32.61 -37.10
N ASP A 53 -58.59 33.82 -36.68
CA ASP A 53 -58.71 34.28 -35.29
C ASP A 53 -60.16 34.26 -34.75
N ASP A 54 -61.13 34.56 -35.62
CA ASP A 54 -62.54 34.48 -35.32
C ASP A 54 -63.18 33.31 -36.08
N CYS A 55 -63.88 32.44 -35.34
CA CYS A 55 -64.67 31.30 -35.82
C CYS A 55 -65.89 31.66 -36.71
N HIS A 56 -65.87 32.77 -37.42
CA HIS A 56 -67.01 33.21 -38.23
C HIS A 56 -67.27 32.27 -39.41
N VAL A 57 -68.55 31.97 -39.62
CA VAL A 57 -69.16 30.81 -40.31
C VAL A 57 -69.09 30.87 -41.86
N ASN A 58 -67.99 31.33 -42.45
CA ASN A 58 -67.93 31.53 -43.91
C ASN A 58 -66.73 30.86 -44.58
N TYR A 59 -66.35 29.68 -44.11
CA TYR A 59 -65.23 28.89 -44.65
C TYR A 59 -65.70 27.56 -45.24
N THR A 60 -64.92 27.05 -46.19
CA THR A 60 -65.23 25.93 -47.10
C THR A 60 -65.32 24.55 -46.43
N LEU A 61 -65.14 24.46 -45.11
CA LEU A 61 -65.15 23.20 -44.36
C LEU A 61 -66.38 23.10 -43.47
N SER A 62 -67.16 22.06 -43.70
CA SER A 62 -68.27 21.67 -42.85
C SER A 62 -67.73 20.91 -41.63
N PHE A 63 -67.33 21.61 -40.57
CA PHE A 63 -67.04 20.96 -39.29
C PHE A 63 -68.33 20.40 -38.71
N SER A 64 -68.28 19.22 -38.09
CA SER A 64 -69.47 18.69 -37.42
C SER A 64 -69.63 19.34 -36.04
N LEU A 65 -68.54 19.39 -35.27
CA LEU A 65 -68.48 19.99 -33.95
C LEU A 65 -67.23 20.87 -33.85
N GLN A 66 -67.42 22.18 -33.68
CA GLN A 66 -66.31 23.14 -33.54
C GLN A 66 -66.41 23.91 -32.22
N ILE A 67 -65.38 23.79 -31.38
CA ILE A 67 -65.23 24.58 -30.16
C ILE A 67 -64.23 25.71 -30.44
N CYS A 68 -64.70 26.94 -30.36
CA CYS A 68 -63.95 28.08 -30.83
C CYS A 68 -62.94 28.64 -29.85
N ARG A 69 -63.40 28.97 -28.64
CA ARG A 69 -62.55 29.53 -27.62
C ARG A 69 -63.02 29.11 -26.23
N VAL A 70 -62.16 28.41 -25.52
CA VAL A 70 -62.34 28.03 -24.13
C VAL A 70 -61.01 28.18 -23.39
N GLU A 71 -61.05 28.46 -22.10
CA GLU A 71 -59.83 28.35 -21.28
C GLU A 71 -59.61 26.88 -20.92
N ASP A 72 -60.47 26.31 -20.10
CA ASP A 72 -60.40 24.90 -19.70
C ASP A 72 -61.69 24.17 -20.10
N LEU A 73 -61.56 23.09 -20.88
CA LEU A 73 -62.67 22.23 -21.30
C LEU A 73 -62.65 20.93 -20.49
N LEU A 74 -63.70 20.69 -19.71
CA LEU A 74 -63.88 19.47 -18.93
C LEU A 74 -64.94 18.57 -19.56
N VAL A 75 -64.59 17.33 -19.89
CA VAL A 75 -65.48 16.35 -20.51
C VAL A 75 -65.71 15.17 -19.56
N ASN A 76 -66.88 15.15 -18.91
CA ASN A 76 -67.33 14.05 -18.04
C ASN A 76 -68.46 13.23 -18.69
N GLY A 77 -69.08 13.75 -19.75
CA GLY A 77 -70.06 13.06 -20.58
C GLY A 77 -69.49 12.64 -21.93
N ILE A 78 -70.33 12.56 -22.96
CA ILE A 78 -69.95 12.09 -24.30
C ILE A 78 -69.98 13.26 -25.29
N MET A 79 -68.86 13.51 -25.96
CA MET A 79 -68.77 14.38 -27.13
C MET A 79 -68.63 13.52 -28.39
N LYS A 80 -69.63 13.54 -29.27
CA LYS A 80 -69.71 12.71 -30.47
C LYS A 80 -69.76 13.56 -31.74
N GLY A 81 -68.92 13.28 -32.72
CA GLY A 81 -68.99 13.96 -34.02
C GLY A 81 -68.05 13.45 -35.10
N SER A 82 -68.40 13.64 -36.36
CA SER A 82 -67.60 13.22 -37.53
C SER A 82 -66.27 13.97 -37.65
N ILE A 83 -66.30 15.28 -37.42
CA ILE A 83 -65.11 16.14 -37.44
C ILE A 83 -65.19 17.04 -36.22
N ILE A 84 -64.47 16.65 -35.16
CA ILE A 84 -64.39 17.38 -33.90
C ILE A 84 -63.16 18.28 -33.96
N HIS A 85 -63.35 19.60 -33.96
CA HIS A 85 -62.25 20.56 -33.94
C HIS A 85 -62.33 21.45 -32.69
N ILE A 86 -61.37 21.30 -31.79
CA ILE A 86 -61.17 22.20 -30.65
C ILE A 86 -60.14 23.24 -31.08
N HIS A 87 -60.60 24.38 -31.58
CA HIS A 87 -59.74 25.40 -32.18
C HIS A 87 -58.78 26.02 -31.16
N ARG A 88 -59.29 26.59 -30.07
CA ARG A 88 -58.48 27.25 -29.04
C ARG A 88 -58.94 26.87 -27.64
N ALA A 89 -58.10 26.09 -26.96
CA ALA A 89 -58.21 25.78 -25.55
C ALA A 89 -56.86 26.01 -24.86
N ARG A 90 -56.86 26.27 -23.54
CA ARG A 90 -55.64 26.21 -22.73
C ARG A 90 -55.42 24.79 -22.23
N THR A 91 -56.43 24.20 -21.61
CA THR A 91 -56.40 22.79 -21.17
C THR A 91 -57.65 22.04 -21.58
N VAL A 92 -57.50 20.76 -21.91
CA VAL A 92 -58.61 19.84 -22.15
C VAL A 92 -58.43 18.67 -21.20
N ILE A 93 -59.47 18.38 -20.42
CA ILE A 93 -59.47 17.30 -19.42
C ILE A 93 -60.64 16.37 -19.77
N VAL A 94 -60.32 15.13 -20.10
CA VAL A 94 -61.33 14.06 -20.27
C VAL A 94 -61.31 13.23 -19.00
N ASP A 95 -62.33 13.39 -18.17
CA ASP A 95 -62.47 12.71 -16.88
C ASP A 95 -62.71 11.20 -17.08
N THR A 96 -62.68 10.39 -16.01
CA THR A 96 -62.72 8.92 -16.10
C THR A 96 -63.94 8.38 -16.86
N ASP A 97 -65.11 9.01 -16.69
CA ASP A 97 -66.35 8.66 -17.38
C ASP A 97 -66.52 9.41 -18.72
N GLY A 98 -65.61 10.33 -19.03
CA GLY A 98 -65.62 11.17 -20.21
C GLY A 98 -65.21 10.44 -21.48
N MET A 99 -65.88 10.76 -22.58
CA MET A 99 -65.54 10.22 -23.90
C MET A 99 -65.62 11.28 -24.98
N ILE A 100 -64.54 11.45 -25.74
CA ILE A 100 -64.55 12.19 -27.02
C ILE A 100 -64.47 11.14 -28.12
N THR A 101 -65.53 11.00 -28.93
CA THR A 101 -65.61 9.96 -29.95
C THR A 101 -65.98 10.51 -31.32
N ALA A 102 -65.14 10.20 -32.30
CA ALA A 102 -65.44 10.30 -33.72
C ALA A 102 -65.54 8.90 -34.35
N SER A 103 -65.70 7.86 -33.53
CA SER A 103 -65.76 6.48 -34.00
C SER A 103 -67.00 6.25 -34.84
N GLU A 104 -66.87 5.46 -35.91
CA GLU A 104 -67.98 5.09 -36.80
C GLU A 104 -68.68 6.32 -37.42
N LEU A 105 -67.97 7.44 -37.62
CA LEU A 105 -68.52 8.70 -38.13
C LEU A 105 -67.71 9.30 -39.29
N GLY A 106 -66.79 8.53 -39.87
CA GLY A 106 -65.99 8.89 -41.02
C GLY A 106 -66.74 8.67 -42.34
N CYS A 107 -65.99 8.29 -43.36
CA CYS A 107 -66.49 8.09 -44.70
C CYS A 107 -67.14 6.71 -44.85
N THR A 108 -68.30 6.66 -45.50
CA THR A 108 -68.92 5.41 -45.98
C THR A 108 -68.17 4.89 -47.20
N GLU A 109 -67.74 5.81 -48.07
CA GLU A 109 -66.97 5.55 -49.27
C GLU A 109 -65.88 6.62 -49.41
N GLY A 110 -64.77 6.28 -50.07
CA GLY A 110 -63.69 7.23 -50.27
C GLY A 110 -62.38 6.55 -50.68
N ILE A 111 -61.28 7.23 -50.43
CA ILE A 111 -59.93 6.72 -50.68
C ILE A 111 -59.68 5.53 -49.75
N GLY A 112 -59.07 4.43 -50.22
CA GLY A 112 -58.85 3.25 -49.37
C GLY A 112 -60.12 2.49 -48.98
N LYS A 113 -61.24 2.70 -49.68
CA LYS A 113 -62.48 1.91 -49.56
C LYS A 113 -62.21 0.41 -49.70
N GLY A 114 -62.88 -0.39 -48.87
CA GLY A 114 -62.83 -1.85 -48.97
C GLY A 114 -63.75 -2.36 -50.08
N ASN A 115 -63.24 -3.28 -50.90
CA ASN A 115 -63.97 -3.83 -52.04
C ASN A 115 -64.85 -5.03 -51.63
N PHE A 116 -66.04 -5.13 -52.21
CA PHE A 116 -66.89 -6.31 -52.10
C PHE A 116 -66.99 -7.03 -53.44
N LEU A 117 -66.50 -8.27 -53.49
CA LEU A 117 -66.46 -9.09 -54.70
C LEU A 117 -66.99 -10.49 -54.43
N ASN A 118 -68.10 -10.85 -55.09
CA ASN A 118 -68.68 -12.21 -55.06
C ASN A 118 -68.88 -12.81 -53.65
N GLY A 119 -69.25 -11.97 -52.68
CA GLY A 119 -69.48 -12.36 -51.29
C GLY A 119 -68.31 -12.18 -50.34
N ALA A 120 -67.10 -11.92 -50.84
CA ALA A 120 -65.96 -11.55 -50.00
C ALA A 120 -65.87 -10.01 -49.86
N GLY A 121 -65.92 -9.50 -48.64
CA GLY A 121 -65.71 -8.08 -48.33
C GLY A 121 -64.31 -7.83 -47.76
N GLY A 122 -63.48 -7.07 -48.48
CA GLY A 122 -62.20 -6.58 -47.98
C GLY A 122 -62.41 -5.41 -47.02
N GLY A 123 -61.60 -5.31 -45.97
CA GLY A 123 -61.63 -4.18 -45.04
C GLY A 123 -61.14 -2.89 -45.69
N ALA A 124 -61.59 -1.74 -45.20
CA ALA A 124 -61.08 -0.45 -45.65
C ALA A 124 -59.68 -0.18 -45.07
N GLY A 125 -58.84 0.58 -45.77
CA GLY A 125 -57.50 0.93 -45.32
C GLY A 125 -57.34 2.44 -45.17
N HIS A 126 -56.82 2.92 -44.04
CA HIS A 126 -56.44 4.30 -43.75
C HIS A 126 -55.42 4.22 -42.61
N GLY A 127 -54.27 4.89 -42.68
CA GLY A 127 -53.18 4.66 -41.71
C GLY A 127 -52.40 3.38 -41.98
N GLY A 128 -53.10 2.25 -41.98
CA GLY A 128 -52.65 0.94 -42.42
C GLY A 128 -53.56 0.34 -43.50
N LYS A 129 -53.08 -0.70 -44.18
CA LYS A 129 -53.83 -1.41 -45.23
C LYS A 129 -54.97 -2.24 -44.61
N GLY A 130 -56.13 -2.24 -45.26
CA GLY A 130 -57.23 -3.13 -44.90
C GLY A 130 -56.92 -4.60 -45.24
N GLY A 131 -57.39 -5.52 -44.41
CA GLY A 131 -57.26 -6.97 -44.62
C GLY A 131 -58.12 -7.45 -45.78
N SER A 132 -57.67 -8.46 -46.51
CA SER A 132 -58.50 -9.09 -47.56
C SER A 132 -59.57 -9.99 -46.95
N GLY A 133 -60.76 -9.97 -47.57
CA GLY A 133 -61.85 -10.87 -47.24
C GLY A 133 -61.80 -12.14 -48.10
N TYR A 134 -62.28 -13.26 -47.55
CA TYR A 134 -62.26 -14.57 -48.19
C TYR A 134 -63.61 -15.26 -48.07
N PHE A 135 -64.25 -15.57 -49.19
CA PHE A 135 -65.53 -16.28 -49.19
C PHE A 135 -65.60 -17.30 -50.33
N ASN A 136 -65.89 -18.57 -50.00
CA ASN A 136 -66.04 -19.67 -50.98
C ASN A 136 -64.88 -19.76 -51.99
N GLY A 137 -63.63 -19.62 -51.53
CA GLY A 137 -62.43 -19.68 -52.37
C GLY A 137 -62.16 -18.46 -53.26
N ARG A 138 -62.93 -17.37 -53.09
CA ARG A 138 -62.70 -16.07 -53.74
C ARG A 138 -62.17 -15.06 -52.73
N GLU A 139 -61.12 -14.33 -53.11
CA GLU A 139 -60.54 -13.26 -52.31
C GLU A 139 -61.03 -11.90 -52.80
N SER A 140 -61.31 -11.00 -51.86
CA SER A 140 -61.46 -9.57 -52.13
C SER A 140 -60.38 -8.78 -51.39
N ILE A 141 -59.57 -8.04 -52.15
CA ILE A 141 -58.44 -7.27 -51.61
C ILE A 141 -58.98 -6.11 -50.76
N GLY A 142 -58.42 -5.93 -49.56
CA GLY A 142 -58.72 -4.77 -48.71
C GLY A 142 -58.18 -3.46 -49.29
N GLY A 143 -58.69 -2.34 -48.78
CA GLY A 143 -58.29 -1.01 -49.19
C GLY A 143 -56.81 -0.71 -48.90
N ASN A 144 -56.17 0.06 -49.79
CA ASN A 144 -54.79 0.52 -49.58
C ASN A 144 -54.74 1.57 -48.46
N ASP A 145 -53.59 1.68 -47.78
CA ASP A 145 -53.32 2.79 -46.87
C ASP A 145 -53.20 4.11 -47.65
N TYR A 146 -53.63 5.20 -47.02
CA TYR A 146 -53.54 6.55 -47.58
C TYR A 146 -53.40 7.60 -46.47
N GLY A 147 -53.21 8.84 -46.88
CA GLY A 147 -53.04 10.00 -46.00
C GLY A 147 -51.59 10.21 -45.55
N ASN A 148 -51.33 11.36 -44.94
CA ASN A 148 -49.99 11.75 -44.50
C ASN A 148 -49.75 11.37 -43.03
N ALA A 149 -48.71 10.57 -42.75
CA ALA A 149 -48.38 10.18 -41.38
C ALA A 149 -47.90 11.36 -40.50
N ILE A 150 -47.23 12.37 -41.07
CA ILE A 150 -46.62 13.51 -40.33
C ILE A 150 -47.59 14.68 -40.15
N LEU A 151 -48.68 14.71 -40.93
CA LEU A 151 -49.73 15.72 -40.78
C LEU A 151 -51.06 15.14 -41.29
N PRO A 152 -51.66 14.18 -40.55
CA PRO A 152 -52.87 13.48 -40.98
C PRO A 152 -54.07 14.42 -40.89
N CYS A 153 -54.84 14.48 -41.98
CA CYS A 153 -56.05 15.30 -42.07
C CYS A 153 -57.13 14.61 -42.92
N GLU A 154 -57.10 13.29 -42.96
CA GLU A 154 -58.03 12.49 -43.73
C GLU A 154 -59.00 11.76 -42.79
N LEU A 155 -60.23 11.55 -43.26
CA LEU A 155 -61.20 10.70 -42.56
C LEU A 155 -60.91 9.24 -42.89
N GLY A 156 -61.24 8.32 -41.98
CA GLY A 156 -61.22 6.88 -42.26
C GLY A 156 -62.33 6.51 -43.25
N SER A 157 -62.07 5.48 -44.04
CA SER A 157 -62.97 4.98 -45.07
C SER A 157 -63.74 3.74 -44.68
N GLY A 158 -64.87 3.57 -45.33
CA GLY A 158 -65.80 2.49 -45.15
C GLY A 158 -65.69 1.39 -46.20
N THR A 159 -66.56 0.39 -46.07
CA THR A 159 -66.70 -0.69 -47.06
C THR A 159 -68.09 -0.64 -47.67
N GLU A 160 -68.17 -0.90 -48.98
CA GLU A 160 -69.44 -0.92 -49.71
C GLU A 160 -70.02 -2.32 -49.74
N GLY A 161 -71.33 -2.42 -49.48
CA GLY A 161 -72.09 -3.65 -49.65
C GLY A 161 -72.61 -3.85 -51.07
N PRO A 162 -73.14 -5.04 -51.39
CA PRO A 162 -73.53 -5.40 -52.76
C PRO A 162 -74.70 -4.57 -53.36
N ASN A 163 -75.54 -3.94 -52.54
CA ASN A 163 -76.61 -2.98 -52.92
C ASN A 163 -76.94 -2.08 -51.71
N GLU A 164 -77.58 -0.91 -51.92
CA GLU A 164 -78.01 0.04 -50.87
C GLU A 164 -78.86 -0.60 -49.75
N SER A 165 -79.53 -1.73 -50.02
CA SER A 165 -80.36 -2.47 -49.05
C SER A 165 -79.59 -3.27 -48.00
N TYR A 166 -78.29 -3.51 -48.19
CA TYR A 166 -77.48 -4.41 -47.34
C TYR A 166 -76.59 -3.68 -46.31
N GLY A 167 -76.69 -2.35 -46.23
CA GLY A 167 -75.94 -1.50 -45.30
C GLY A 167 -74.51 -1.21 -45.77
N HIS A 168 -73.94 -0.12 -45.23
CA HIS A 168 -72.55 0.29 -45.44
C HIS A 168 -71.81 0.23 -44.11
N VAL A 169 -70.50 -0.04 -44.14
CA VAL A 169 -69.64 0.08 -42.96
C VAL A 169 -68.93 1.41 -43.03
N VAL A 170 -68.88 2.17 -41.94
CA VAL A 170 -68.29 3.51 -41.91
C VAL A 170 -66.90 3.49 -41.28
N GLY A 171 -65.97 4.26 -41.85
CA GLY A 171 -64.67 4.50 -41.22
C GLY A 171 -64.75 5.39 -39.97
N GLY A 172 -63.61 5.57 -39.30
CA GLY A 172 -63.48 6.51 -38.20
C GLY A 172 -63.43 7.97 -38.66
N GLY A 173 -63.93 8.88 -37.85
CA GLY A 173 -63.92 10.32 -38.09
C GLY A 173 -62.58 10.99 -37.75
N MET A 174 -62.60 12.32 -37.61
CA MET A 174 -61.41 13.13 -37.34
C MET A 174 -61.56 13.92 -36.05
N ILE A 175 -60.53 13.90 -35.21
CA ILE A 175 -60.43 14.70 -34.00
C ILE A 175 -59.19 15.57 -34.10
N VAL A 176 -59.39 16.89 -34.11
CA VAL A 176 -58.32 17.88 -34.15
C VAL A 176 -58.40 18.75 -32.90
N VAL A 177 -57.31 18.82 -32.12
CA VAL A 177 -57.23 19.60 -30.89
C VAL A 177 -56.10 20.60 -30.99
N GLY A 178 -56.42 21.89 -30.86
CA GLY A 178 -55.49 23.00 -31.03
C GLY A 178 -55.18 23.30 -32.50
N SER A 179 -54.22 24.20 -32.71
CA SER A 179 -53.69 24.56 -34.03
C SER A 179 -52.21 24.97 -33.94
N ILE A 180 -51.55 25.21 -35.08
CA ILE A 180 -50.14 25.68 -35.08
C ILE A 180 -49.99 27.02 -34.33
N GLN A 181 -50.95 27.93 -34.49
CA GLN A 181 -50.93 29.26 -33.86
C GLN A 181 -51.33 29.19 -32.37
N TRP A 182 -52.28 28.31 -32.05
CA TRP A 182 -52.85 28.16 -30.72
C TRP A 182 -52.74 26.71 -30.23
N PRO A 183 -51.52 26.22 -29.95
CA PRO A 183 -51.36 24.88 -29.39
C PRO A 183 -51.85 24.84 -27.95
N LEU A 184 -52.44 23.72 -27.58
CA LEU A 184 -52.92 23.45 -26.23
C LEU A 184 -51.74 23.47 -25.24
N LEU A 185 -51.95 24.01 -24.04
CA LEU A 185 -50.93 23.93 -22.98
C LEU A 185 -50.82 22.50 -22.47
N ARG A 186 -51.95 21.84 -22.21
CA ARG A 186 -52.00 20.49 -21.65
C ARG A 186 -53.27 19.73 -22.05
N LEU A 187 -53.12 18.48 -22.47
CA LEU A 187 -54.20 17.50 -22.61
C LEU A 187 -54.08 16.43 -21.52
N ASP A 188 -55.06 16.34 -20.62
CA ASP A 188 -55.13 15.32 -19.58
C ASP A 188 -56.25 14.32 -19.91
N LEU A 189 -55.87 13.07 -20.13
CA LEU A 189 -56.78 11.97 -20.45
C LEU A 189 -56.85 10.99 -19.28
N TYR A 190 -58.00 10.95 -18.61
CA TYR A 190 -58.40 9.94 -17.63
C TYR A 190 -59.39 8.94 -18.24
N GLY A 191 -60.28 9.42 -19.12
CA GLY A 191 -61.27 8.63 -19.84
C GLY A 191 -60.79 8.16 -21.22
N THR A 192 -61.64 8.32 -22.24
CA THR A 192 -61.40 7.74 -23.58
C THR A 192 -61.50 8.75 -24.71
N LEU A 193 -60.56 8.67 -25.66
CA LEU A 193 -60.59 9.42 -26.92
C LEU A 193 -60.51 8.42 -28.08
N ARG A 194 -61.55 8.37 -28.91
CA ARG A 194 -61.71 7.31 -29.92
C ARG A 194 -62.08 7.85 -31.29
N ALA A 195 -61.43 7.35 -32.33
CA ALA A 195 -61.83 7.53 -33.71
C ALA A 195 -61.75 6.17 -34.43
N ASP A 196 -62.37 5.15 -33.85
CA ASP A 196 -62.31 3.78 -34.33
C ASP A 196 -63.22 3.57 -35.57
N GLY A 197 -62.88 2.62 -36.42
CA GLY A 197 -63.72 2.19 -37.54
C GLY A 197 -64.87 1.30 -37.10
N GLU A 198 -65.97 1.31 -37.87
CA GLU A 198 -67.15 0.48 -37.56
C GLU A 198 -66.85 -1.01 -37.78
N SER A 199 -67.25 -1.81 -36.79
CA SER A 199 -67.20 -3.27 -36.87
C SER A 199 -68.53 -3.82 -37.38
N PHE A 200 -68.47 -4.67 -38.39
CA PHE A 200 -69.69 -5.25 -38.96
C PHE A 200 -69.94 -6.63 -38.35
N SER A 201 -71.01 -6.80 -37.56
CA SER A 201 -71.29 -8.07 -36.85
C SER A 201 -72.43 -8.89 -37.48
N LYS A 202 -73.07 -8.39 -38.54
CA LYS A 202 -74.20 -9.05 -39.20
C LYS A 202 -73.73 -9.91 -40.37
N SER A 203 -74.36 -11.06 -40.58
CA SER A 203 -74.18 -11.85 -41.80
C SER A 203 -75.15 -11.36 -42.88
N ILE A 204 -74.67 -11.24 -44.12
CA ILE A 204 -75.55 -10.88 -45.25
C ILE A 204 -76.27 -12.14 -45.71
N THR A 205 -77.60 -12.15 -45.59
CA THR A 205 -78.47 -13.21 -46.11
C THR A 205 -79.23 -12.72 -47.35
N SER A 206 -79.25 -13.53 -48.41
CA SER A 206 -80.05 -13.27 -49.62
C SER A 206 -81.56 -13.30 -49.30
N SER A 207 -82.40 -12.78 -50.20
CA SER A 207 -83.86 -12.90 -50.12
C SER A 207 -84.34 -14.36 -50.03
N ASP A 208 -83.51 -15.29 -50.50
CA ASP A 208 -83.77 -16.74 -50.53
C ASP A 208 -83.21 -17.48 -49.29
N GLY A 209 -82.63 -16.75 -48.32
CA GLY A 209 -82.06 -17.31 -47.08
C GLY A 209 -80.65 -17.90 -47.21
N SER A 210 -80.02 -17.82 -48.39
CA SER A 210 -78.62 -18.24 -48.60
C SER A 210 -77.62 -17.20 -48.06
N LEU A 211 -76.52 -17.66 -47.46
CA LEU A 211 -75.40 -16.80 -47.03
C LEU A 211 -74.72 -16.12 -48.24
N VAL A 212 -74.69 -14.79 -48.25
CA VAL A 212 -74.09 -13.96 -49.32
C VAL A 212 -72.66 -13.52 -48.95
N GLY A 213 -72.22 -13.77 -47.72
CA GLY A 213 -70.88 -13.44 -47.22
C GLY A 213 -70.85 -12.27 -46.24
N GLY A 214 -69.66 -11.81 -45.87
CA GLY A 214 -69.43 -10.76 -44.86
C GLY A 214 -68.83 -9.48 -45.44
N LEU A 215 -69.24 -8.31 -44.94
CA LEU A 215 -68.58 -7.04 -45.26
C LEU A 215 -67.25 -6.93 -44.51
N GLY A 216 -66.32 -6.16 -45.09
CA GLY A 216 -65.09 -5.82 -44.39
C GLY A 216 -65.31 -4.73 -43.34
N GLY A 217 -64.43 -4.65 -42.34
CA GLY A 217 -64.49 -3.60 -41.33
C GLY A 217 -64.07 -2.22 -41.86
N GLY A 218 -64.59 -1.16 -41.25
CA GLY A 218 -64.21 0.22 -41.55
C GLY A 218 -62.81 0.53 -41.04
N SER A 219 -62.07 1.44 -41.69
CA SER A 219 -60.73 1.80 -41.22
C SER A 219 -60.81 2.76 -40.03
N GLY A 220 -59.77 2.79 -39.20
CA GLY A 220 -59.62 3.81 -38.15
C GLY A 220 -59.55 5.23 -38.72
N GLY A 221 -59.83 6.22 -37.90
CA GLY A 221 -59.87 7.64 -38.24
C GLY A 221 -58.54 8.38 -38.00
N THR A 222 -58.62 9.70 -37.85
CA THR A 222 -57.45 10.57 -37.62
C THR A 222 -57.58 11.31 -36.30
N VAL A 223 -56.50 11.29 -35.51
CA VAL A 223 -56.33 12.15 -34.33
C VAL A 223 -55.10 13.03 -34.53
N LEU A 224 -55.31 14.35 -34.62
CA LEU A 224 -54.27 15.35 -34.81
C LEU A 224 -54.26 16.31 -33.61
N LEU A 225 -53.15 16.34 -32.87
CA LEU A 225 -53.06 17.09 -31.62
C LEU A 225 -51.94 18.12 -31.68
N PHE A 226 -52.26 19.39 -31.47
CA PHE A 226 -51.30 20.49 -31.31
C PHE A 226 -51.21 20.85 -29.82
N LEU A 227 -50.11 20.50 -29.16
CA LEU A 227 -49.97 20.67 -27.70
C LEU A 227 -48.53 20.93 -27.25
N GLN A 228 -48.38 21.34 -25.98
CA GLN A 228 -47.11 21.44 -25.26
C GLN A 228 -46.89 20.25 -24.31
N GLU A 229 -47.94 19.77 -23.64
CA GLU A 229 -47.87 18.67 -22.68
C GLU A 229 -49.04 17.67 -22.85
N LEU A 230 -48.74 16.36 -22.82
CA LEU A 230 -49.72 15.27 -22.82
C LEU A 230 -49.61 14.46 -21.53
N ARG A 231 -50.75 14.17 -20.90
CA ARG A 231 -50.83 13.19 -19.81
C ARG A 231 -51.89 12.16 -20.12
N LEU A 232 -51.46 10.92 -20.36
CA LEU A 232 -52.33 9.77 -20.56
C LEU A 232 -52.25 8.92 -19.29
N LEU A 233 -53.24 9.00 -18.40
CA LEU A 233 -53.19 8.36 -17.08
C LEU A 233 -53.55 6.87 -17.14
N GLU A 234 -53.32 6.16 -16.04
CA GLU A 234 -53.71 4.75 -15.88
C GLU A 234 -55.21 4.55 -16.18
N ASN A 235 -55.55 3.50 -16.93
CA ASN A 235 -56.90 3.18 -17.43
C ASN A 235 -57.51 4.12 -18.50
N SER A 236 -56.78 5.15 -18.94
CA SER A 236 -57.20 5.94 -20.10
C SER A 236 -56.88 5.24 -21.42
N SER A 237 -57.65 5.56 -22.47
CA SER A 237 -57.42 5.00 -23.82
C SER A 237 -57.52 6.05 -24.92
N LEU A 238 -56.53 6.06 -25.80
CA LEU A 238 -56.50 6.80 -27.06
C LEU A 238 -56.50 5.80 -28.22
N SER A 239 -57.58 5.73 -28.98
CA SER A 239 -57.82 4.64 -29.94
C SER A 239 -58.19 5.15 -31.34
N VAL A 240 -57.56 4.55 -32.35
CA VAL A 240 -57.87 4.72 -33.79
C VAL A 240 -57.93 3.36 -34.48
N VAL A 241 -58.49 2.37 -33.83
CA VAL A 241 -58.47 0.96 -34.25
C VAL A 241 -59.37 0.73 -35.47
N GLY A 242 -58.94 -0.15 -36.36
CA GLY A 242 -59.77 -0.61 -37.47
C GLY A 242 -60.93 -1.50 -37.01
N GLY A 243 -62.08 -1.40 -37.67
CA GLY A 243 -63.24 -2.23 -37.37
C GLY A 243 -63.03 -3.70 -37.74
N ASN A 244 -63.70 -4.61 -37.02
CA ASN A 244 -63.65 -6.03 -37.31
C ASN A 244 -64.50 -6.38 -38.54
N GLY A 245 -64.00 -7.34 -39.33
CA GLY A 245 -64.71 -7.90 -40.47
C GLY A 245 -65.92 -8.74 -40.06
N GLY A 246 -66.88 -8.84 -40.99
CA GLY A 246 -68.10 -9.62 -40.81
C GLY A 246 -67.87 -11.12 -40.65
N PRO A 247 -68.78 -11.83 -39.96
CA PRO A 247 -68.59 -13.20 -39.48
C PRO A 247 -68.55 -14.28 -40.59
N VAL A 248 -68.44 -13.90 -41.86
CA VAL A 248 -68.52 -14.79 -43.03
C VAL A 248 -67.44 -14.37 -44.04
N GLY A 249 -66.18 -14.33 -43.59
CA GLY A 249 -65.05 -14.06 -44.46
C GLY A 249 -64.70 -12.58 -44.65
N GLY A 250 -65.17 -11.70 -43.76
CA GLY A 250 -64.87 -10.27 -43.85
C GLY A 250 -63.43 -9.96 -43.44
N GLY A 251 -62.73 -9.14 -44.22
CA GLY A 251 -61.41 -8.61 -43.86
C GLY A 251 -61.50 -7.50 -42.81
N GLY A 252 -60.53 -7.43 -41.90
CA GLY A 252 -60.45 -6.37 -40.89
C GLY A 252 -60.04 -5.01 -41.47
N GLY A 253 -60.55 -3.91 -40.92
CA GLY A 253 -60.16 -2.56 -41.33
C GLY A 253 -58.73 -2.20 -40.91
N GLY A 254 -58.04 -1.34 -41.65
CA GLY A 254 -56.74 -0.81 -41.28
C GLY A 254 -56.81 0.15 -40.09
N GLY A 255 -55.79 0.17 -39.24
CA GLY A 255 -55.70 1.09 -38.10
C GLY A 255 -55.35 2.52 -38.54
N GLY A 256 -55.93 3.53 -37.89
CA GLY A 256 -55.87 4.94 -38.27
C GLY A 256 -54.57 5.68 -37.92
N ARG A 257 -54.62 7.01 -37.89
CA ARG A 257 -53.42 7.86 -37.68
C ARG A 257 -53.53 8.71 -36.42
N ILE A 258 -52.46 8.74 -35.63
CA ILE A 258 -52.29 9.65 -34.49
C ILE A 258 -51.04 10.49 -34.75
N HIS A 259 -51.17 11.82 -34.74
CA HIS A 259 -50.02 12.72 -34.84
C HIS A 259 -49.97 13.73 -33.71
N PHE A 260 -48.80 13.81 -33.06
CA PHE A 260 -48.49 14.79 -32.02
C PHE A 260 -47.63 15.92 -32.59
N HIS A 261 -48.24 17.09 -32.77
CA HIS A 261 -47.56 18.29 -33.21
C HIS A 261 -47.08 19.12 -32.00
N TRP A 262 -45.91 18.78 -31.48
CA TRP A 262 -45.31 19.45 -30.32
C TRP A 262 -44.96 20.91 -30.58
N SER A 263 -45.21 21.76 -29.58
CA SER A 263 -44.83 23.17 -29.59
C SER A 263 -43.98 23.51 -28.35
N LYS A 264 -43.06 24.47 -28.50
CA LYS A 264 -42.22 24.98 -27.40
C LYS A 264 -41.48 23.88 -26.60
N ILE A 265 -40.84 22.94 -27.29
CA ILE A 265 -39.96 21.95 -26.64
C ILE A 265 -38.75 22.70 -26.06
N GLY A 266 -38.59 22.67 -24.74
CA GLY A 266 -37.40 23.21 -24.07
C GLY A 266 -36.17 22.37 -24.42
N VAL A 267 -35.00 22.98 -24.56
CA VAL A 267 -33.75 22.29 -24.88
C VAL A 267 -32.75 22.54 -23.75
N GLU A 268 -31.78 21.65 -23.58
CA GLU A 268 -30.73 21.76 -22.55
C GLU A 268 -31.32 21.85 -21.14
N GLU A 269 -31.00 22.90 -20.36
CA GLU A 269 -31.42 23.03 -18.96
C GLU A 269 -32.93 23.28 -18.81
N GLU A 270 -33.59 23.81 -19.85
CA GLU A 270 -35.03 24.10 -19.90
C GLU A 270 -35.87 22.88 -20.31
N TYR A 271 -35.24 21.76 -20.69
CA TYR A 271 -35.98 20.58 -21.13
C TYR A 271 -36.84 19.99 -20.00
N VAL A 272 -38.09 19.70 -20.35
CA VAL A 272 -39.08 18.99 -19.53
C VAL A 272 -39.78 17.98 -20.46
N PRO A 273 -40.03 16.73 -20.02
CA PRO A 273 -40.74 15.74 -20.82
C PRO A 273 -42.09 16.27 -21.30
N VAL A 274 -42.36 16.19 -22.61
CA VAL A 274 -43.60 16.70 -23.23
C VAL A 274 -44.78 15.73 -23.10
N ALA A 275 -44.51 14.48 -22.72
CA ALA A 275 -45.55 13.47 -22.51
C ALA A 275 -45.28 12.62 -21.26
N SER A 276 -46.35 12.26 -20.56
CA SER A 276 -46.38 11.24 -19.52
C SER A 276 -47.44 10.20 -19.88
N ILE A 277 -47.01 8.98 -20.18
CA ILE A 277 -47.86 7.93 -20.75
C ILE A 277 -47.91 6.75 -19.78
N SER A 278 -49.07 6.56 -19.17
CA SER A 278 -49.40 5.44 -18.29
C SER A 278 -50.65 4.68 -18.75
N GLY A 279 -51.44 5.25 -19.67
CA GLY A 279 -52.59 4.62 -20.31
C GLY A 279 -52.25 3.92 -21.62
N THR A 280 -53.27 3.60 -22.42
CA THR A 280 -53.14 2.81 -23.66
C THR A 280 -53.33 3.67 -24.91
N MET A 281 -52.41 3.54 -25.89
CA MET A 281 -52.58 4.06 -27.24
C MET A 281 -52.72 2.87 -28.19
N ASN A 282 -53.81 2.82 -28.95
CA ASN A 282 -54.11 1.70 -29.84
C ASN A 282 -54.38 2.17 -31.27
N ASN A 283 -53.54 1.72 -32.19
CA ASN A 283 -53.62 1.94 -33.63
C ASN A 283 -53.69 0.62 -34.40
N SER A 284 -54.08 -0.48 -33.75
CA SER A 284 -54.16 -1.80 -34.40
C SER A 284 -55.18 -1.85 -35.54
N GLY A 285 -54.93 -2.72 -36.50
CA GLY A 285 -55.94 -3.09 -37.49
C GLY A 285 -57.01 -4.00 -36.88
N GLY A 286 -58.20 -3.97 -37.45
CA GLY A 286 -59.32 -4.81 -37.06
C GLY A 286 -59.07 -6.28 -37.36
N ALA A 287 -59.75 -7.16 -36.64
CA ALA A 287 -59.70 -8.59 -36.89
C ALA A 287 -60.48 -8.98 -38.14
N GLY A 288 -59.87 -9.82 -38.99
CA GLY A 288 -60.62 -10.55 -40.01
C GLY A 288 -61.32 -11.76 -39.40
N ASP A 289 -62.34 -12.28 -40.08
CA ASP A 289 -63.11 -13.45 -39.63
C ASP A 289 -63.25 -14.50 -40.74
N ASN A 290 -63.39 -15.78 -40.37
CA ASN A 290 -63.63 -16.93 -41.26
C ASN A 290 -62.77 -16.90 -42.55
N ASP A 291 -61.45 -17.04 -42.39
CA ASP A 291 -60.39 -16.93 -43.41
C ASP A 291 -60.07 -15.49 -43.89
N GLY A 292 -60.79 -14.47 -43.42
CA GLY A 292 -60.44 -13.07 -43.64
C GLY A 292 -59.16 -12.66 -42.92
N HIS A 293 -58.34 -11.83 -43.57
CA HIS A 293 -57.11 -11.31 -42.97
C HIS A 293 -57.37 -10.11 -42.05
N HIS A 294 -56.49 -9.97 -41.06
CA HIS A 294 -56.41 -8.79 -40.20
C HIS A 294 -55.97 -7.56 -40.99
N GLY A 295 -56.50 -6.40 -40.62
CA GLY A 295 -55.97 -5.12 -41.09
C GLY A 295 -54.57 -4.87 -40.53
N GLN A 296 -53.79 -4.05 -41.23
CA GLN A 296 -52.49 -3.59 -40.75
C GLN A 296 -52.66 -2.49 -39.71
N GLU A 297 -51.65 -2.37 -38.84
CA GLU A 297 -51.56 -1.28 -37.87
C GLU A 297 -51.39 0.07 -38.57
N GLY A 298 -51.92 1.11 -37.93
CA GLY A 298 -51.79 2.49 -38.36
C GLY A 298 -50.48 3.14 -37.94
N THR A 299 -50.43 4.46 -37.95
CA THR A 299 -49.20 5.21 -37.62
C THR A 299 -49.40 6.13 -36.42
N ILE A 300 -48.46 6.08 -35.47
CA ILE A 300 -48.31 7.06 -34.40
C ILE A 300 -47.02 7.84 -34.66
N THR A 301 -47.13 9.14 -34.90
CA THR A 301 -45.98 9.99 -35.25
C THR A 301 -45.93 11.25 -34.39
N GLY A 302 -44.72 11.81 -34.27
CA GLY A 302 -44.49 13.08 -33.61
C GLY A 302 -43.82 14.07 -34.56
N LYS A 303 -43.84 15.35 -34.20
CA LYS A 303 -43.00 16.37 -34.84
C LYS A 303 -41.51 16.04 -34.65
N ALA A 304 -40.69 16.35 -35.66
CA ALA A 304 -39.24 16.24 -35.59
C ALA A 304 -38.68 16.93 -34.33
N CYS A 305 -37.95 16.16 -33.51
CA CYS A 305 -37.40 16.65 -32.26
C CYS A 305 -36.15 17.52 -32.48
N PRO A 306 -35.91 18.52 -31.61
CA PRO A 306 -34.68 19.28 -31.66
C PRO A 306 -33.47 18.41 -31.27
N LYS A 307 -32.27 18.93 -31.55
CA LYS A 307 -30.98 18.34 -31.15
C LYS A 307 -30.99 17.82 -29.70
N GLY A 308 -30.36 16.66 -29.47
CA GLY A 308 -30.29 15.99 -28.17
C GLY A 308 -31.48 15.11 -27.80
N LEU A 309 -32.62 15.23 -28.51
CA LEU A 309 -33.86 14.50 -28.22
C LEU A 309 -34.27 13.58 -29.40
N TYR A 310 -35.00 12.49 -29.14
CA TYR A 310 -35.45 11.53 -30.16
C TYR A 310 -36.82 10.89 -29.83
N GLY A 311 -37.37 10.13 -30.77
CA GLY A 311 -38.65 9.43 -30.62
C GLY A 311 -39.88 10.30 -30.88
N VAL A 312 -41.06 9.71 -30.69
CA VAL A 312 -42.37 10.39 -30.88
C VAL A 312 -42.60 11.47 -29.82
N PHE A 313 -42.08 11.25 -28.60
CA PHE A 313 -42.26 12.14 -27.44
C PHE A 313 -41.03 12.99 -27.12
N CYS A 314 -40.06 13.07 -28.03
CA CYS A 314 -38.83 13.86 -27.86
C CYS A 314 -38.11 13.60 -26.54
N GLU A 315 -37.81 12.33 -26.27
CA GLU A 315 -37.06 11.87 -25.11
C GLU A 315 -35.56 12.14 -25.26
N GLU A 316 -34.83 12.21 -24.14
CA GLU A 316 -33.39 12.49 -24.15
C GLU A 316 -32.59 11.30 -24.72
N CYS A 317 -31.64 11.56 -25.61
CA CYS A 317 -30.75 10.52 -26.12
C CYS A 317 -30.02 9.77 -24.97
N PRO A 318 -29.74 8.46 -25.11
CA PRO A 318 -29.07 7.66 -24.09
C PRO A 318 -27.71 8.22 -23.63
N ILE A 319 -27.32 7.95 -22.38
CA ILE A 319 -26.02 8.37 -21.81
C ILE A 319 -24.87 7.82 -22.66
N GLY A 320 -23.92 8.68 -23.02
CA GLY A 320 -22.79 8.31 -23.89
C GLY A 320 -23.11 8.40 -25.39
N THR A 321 -24.23 9.02 -25.76
CA THR A 321 -24.54 9.41 -27.14
C THR A 321 -24.76 10.93 -27.24
N TYR A 322 -24.62 11.47 -28.45
CA TYR A 322 -24.92 12.85 -28.80
C TYR A 322 -25.71 12.94 -30.10
N LYS A 323 -26.46 14.03 -30.27
CA LYS A 323 -27.25 14.31 -31.47
C LYS A 323 -27.24 15.78 -31.81
N ASP A 324 -26.70 16.12 -32.98
CA ASP A 324 -26.43 17.49 -33.44
C ASP A 324 -27.37 17.98 -34.56
N VAL A 325 -28.34 17.14 -34.97
CA VAL A 325 -29.34 17.40 -36.01
C VAL A 325 -30.76 17.25 -35.47
N ASP A 326 -31.70 17.96 -36.09
CA ASP A 326 -33.13 17.82 -35.79
C ASP A 326 -33.71 16.57 -36.47
N GLY A 327 -34.56 15.84 -35.77
CA GLY A 327 -35.19 14.61 -36.25
C GLY A 327 -35.74 13.77 -35.09
N SER A 328 -36.51 12.72 -35.37
CA SER A 328 -37.09 11.86 -34.32
C SER A 328 -36.60 10.41 -34.37
N GLU A 329 -35.76 10.07 -35.34
CA GLU A 329 -35.19 8.72 -35.48
C GLU A 329 -34.16 8.44 -34.36
N GLU A 330 -34.14 7.20 -33.87
CA GLU A 330 -33.23 6.73 -32.83
C GLU A 330 -31.78 6.65 -33.34
N ASP A 331 -31.59 6.30 -34.62
CA ASP A 331 -30.28 6.19 -35.28
C ASP A 331 -29.51 7.52 -35.33
N LEU A 332 -30.17 8.64 -35.04
CA LEU A 332 -29.56 9.96 -34.95
C LEU A 332 -28.83 10.20 -33.61
N CYS A 333 -29.01 9.34 -32.59
CA CYS A 333 -28.25 9.38 -31.35
C CYS A 333 -26.91 8.63 -31.53
N ILE A 334 -25.84 9.36 -31.84
CA ILE A 334 -24.54 8.80 -32.22
C ILE A 334 -23.66 8.60 -30.96
N PRO A 335 -22.93 7.48 -30.80
CA PRO A 335 -22.06 7.27 -29.66
C PRO A 335 -20.90 8.29 -29.58
N CYS A 336 -20.63 8.76 -28.37
CA CYS A 336 -19.54 9.69 -28.10
C CYS A 336 -18.16 9.01 -28.30
N PRO A 337 -17.16 9.72 -28.85
CA PRO A 337 -15.83 9.15 -29.08
C PRO A 337 -15.14 8.81 -27.75
N LEU A 338 -14.69 7.56 -27.63
CA LEU A 338 -13.97 7.08 -26.44
C LEU A 338 -12.57 7.71 -26.31
N ASP A 339 -11.98 8.23 -27.39
CA ASP A 339 -10.66 8.87 -27.37
C ASP A 339 -10.64 10.17 -26.55
N LEU A 340 -11.80 10.82 -26.39
CA LEU A 340 -11.95 12.04 -25.58
C LEU A 340 -12.27 11.73 -24.11
N LEU A 341 -12.55 10.46 -23.76
CA LEU A 341 -12.87 10.05 -22.40
C LEU A 341 -11.60 9.58 -21.69
N PRO A 342 -11.18 10.23 -20.59
CA PRO A 342 -10.07 9.73 -19.79
C PRO A 342 -10.34 8.32 -19.27
N ASN A 343 -9.30 7.47 -19.20
CA ASN A 343 -9.42 6.06 -18.78
C ASN A 343 -10.12 5.84 -17.42
N ARG A 344 -10.16 6.86 -16.56
CA ARG A 344 -10.76 6.82 -15.22
C ARG A 344 -11.98 7.75 -15.10
N ALA A 345 -12.73 7.91 -16.18
CA ALA A 345 -13.95 8.72 -16.25
C ALA A 345 -15.13 7.93 -16.83
N ASN A 346 -16.34 8.31 -16.41
CA ASN A 346 -17.60 7.83 -16.96
C ASN A 346 -18.41 9.01 -17.49
N PHE A 347 -19.15 8.80 -18.59
CA PHE A 347 -20.12 9.79 -19.08
C PHE A 347 -21.21 10.03 -18.05
N ILE A 348 -21.65 11.29 -17.96
CA ILE A 348 -22.70 11.69 -17.03
C ILE A 348 -23.97 12.07 -17.78
N TYR A 349 -25.09 11.90 -17.09
CA TYR A 349 -26.38 12.41 -17.52
C TYR A 349 -26.35 13.94 -17.65
N LYS A 350 -26.88 14.46 -18.77
CA LYS A 350 -27.12 15.88 -19.01
C LYS A 350 -28.58 16.06 -19.42
N ARG A 351 -29.28 16.97 -18.75
CA ARG A 351 -30.66 17.33 -19.08
C ARG A 351 -30.75 17.89 -20.50
N GLY A 352 -31.78 17.49 -21.24
CA GLY A 352 -32.03 17.85 -22.64
C GLY A 352 -31.17 17.08 -23.64
N GLY A 353 -30.46 16.04 -23.18
CA GLY A 353 -29.53 15.28 -24.00
C GLY A 353 -28.26 16.05 -24.36
N VAL A 354 -27.33 15.36 -25.03
CA VAL A 354 -26.05 15.95 -25.46
C VAL A 354 -26.16 16.36 -26.93
N THR A 355 -25.89 17.63 -27.22
CA THR A 355 -25.96 18.21 -28.57
C THR A 355 -24.62 18.24 -29.30
N GLU A 356 -23.52 18.09 -28.56
CA GLU A 356 -22.15 18.18 -29.06
C GLU A 356 -21.42 16.84 -28.99
N ARG A 357 -20.43 16.66 -29.87
CA ARG A 357 -19.58 15.46 -29.88
C ARG A 357 -18.78 15.26 -28.58
N SER A 358 -18.49 16.32 -27.84
CA SER A 358 -17.80 16.27 -26.55
C SER A 358 -18.77 16.06 -25.40
N CYS A 359 -18.97 14.80 -25.04
CA CYS A 359 -19.94 14.43 -24.02
C CYS A 359 -19.41 14.70 -22.60
N PRO A 360 -20.27 15.19 -21.69
CA PRO A 360 -19.85 15.49 -20.33
C PRO A 360 -19.50 14.20 -19.58
N TYR A 361 -18.45 14.27 -18.76
CA TYR A 361 -17.95 13.13 -17.99
C TYR A 361 -17.52 13.55 -16.58
N LYS A 362 -17.44 12.58 -15.67
CA LYS A 362 -16.90 12.74 -14.32
C LYS A 362 -15.92 11.62 -14.02
N CYS A 363 -14.88 11.90 -13.23
CA CYS A 363 -13.99 10.86 -12.74
C CYS A 363 -14.73 9.85 -11.84
N ILE A 364 -14.31 8.59 -11.88
CA ILE A 364 -14.94 7.47 -11.14
C ILE A 364 -14.94 7.71 -9.62
N SER A 365 -13.96 8.46 -9.10
CA SER A 365 -13.84 8.79 -7.69
C SER A 365 -13.31 10.20 -7.50
N ASP A 366 -13.66 10.84 -6.38
CA ASP A 366 -13.18 12.17 -5.98
C ASP A 366 -11.66 12.20 -5.68
N LYS A 367 -10.99 11.03 -5.64
CA LYS A 367 -9.53 10.91 -5.54
C LYS A 367 -8.80 11.45 -6.78
N TYR A 368 -9.46 11.45 -7.92
CA TYR A 368 -8.87 11.85 -9.20
C TYR A 368 -9.33 13.25 -9.58
N ARG A 369 -8.41 14.10 -10.06
CA ARG A 369 -8.73 15.47 -10.46
C ARG A 369 -9.06 15.58 -11.94
N MET A 370 -10.16 16.26 -12.26
CA MET A 370 -10.48 16.71 -13.61
C MET A 370 -9.42 17.72 -14.11
N PRO A 371 -9.13 17.77 -15.42
CA PRO A 371 -9.87 17.12 -16.51
C PRO A 371 -9.42 15.70 -16.85
N ASN A 372 -8.17 15.30 -16.54
CA ASN A 372 -7.58 14.05 -17.01
C ASN A 372 -7.78 12.85 -16.05
N CYS A 373 -8.40 13.08 -14.89
CA CYS A 373 -8.58 12.08 -13.83
C CYS A 373 -7.25 11.47 -13.36
N TYR A 374 -6.22 12.30 -13.23
CA TYR A 374 -4.91 11.92 -12.69
C TYR A 374 -4.88 11.98 -11.17
N THR A 375 -3.95 11.21 -10.58
CA THR A 375 -3.56 11.40 -9.17
C THR A 375 -2.71 12.66 -9.02
N PRO A 376 -2.63 13.28 -7.83
CA PRO A 376 -1.81 14.48 -7.62
C PRO A 376 -0.31 14.29 -7.91
N LEU A 377 0.21 13.07 -7.69
CA LEU A 377 1.59 12.73 -8.03
C LEU A 377 1.79 12.66 -9.55
N GLU A 378 0.86 12.04 -10.27
CA GLU A 378 0.89 12.01 -11.74
C GLU A 378 0.73 13.41 -12.31
N GLU A 379 -0.14 14.24 -11.74
CA GLU A 379 -0.32 15.64 -12.12
C GLU A 379 1.01 16.41 -11.97
N LEU A 380 1.73 16.23 -10.86
CA LEU A 380 3.08 16.80 -10.68
C LEU A 380 4.04 16.32 -11.77
N ILE A 381 4.10 15.01 -12.03
CA ILE A 381 4.98 14.41 -13.03
C ILE A 381 4.67 14.94 -14.44
N TYR A 382 3.39 14.99 -14.81
CA TYR A 382 2.95 15.47 -16.13
C TYR A 382 3.05 16.99 -16.28
N THR A 383 2.99 17.76 -15.18
CA THR A 383 3.29 19.21 -15.21
C THR A 383 4.72 19.48 -15.69
N PHE A 384 5.66 18.59 -15.36
CA PHE A 384 7.05 18.66 -15.84
C PHE A 384 7.28 17.97 -17.20
N GLY A 385 6.23 17.67 -17.96
CA GLY A 385 6.32 17.04 -19.28
C GLY A 385 6.33 15.51 -19.27
N GLY A 386 6.03 14.88 -18.12
CA GLY A 386 5.91 13.43 -17.97
C GLY A 386 7.03 12.79 -17.15
N PRO A 387 7.02 11.44 -17.02
CA PRO A 387 7.92 10.71 -16.12
C PRO A 387 9.40 10.84 -16.51
N TRP A 388 9.69 10.85 -17.81
CA TRP A 388 11.06 10.98 -18.32
C TRP A 388 11.70 12.35 -18.01
N PRO A 389 11.11 13.49 -18.41
CA PRO A 389 11.71 14.79 -18.11
C PRO A 389 11.73 15.09 -16.60
N PHE A 390 10.71 14.66 -15.84
CA PHE A 390 10.73 14.78 -14.38
C PHE A 390 11.92 14.03 -13.75
N SER A 391 12.19 12.80 -14.20
CA SER A 391 13.32 11.99 -13.71
C SER A 391 14.68 12.62 -14.05
N VAL A 392 14.84 13.13 -15.27
CA VAL A 392 16.07 13.82 -15.70
C VAL A 392 16.30 15.10 -14.89
N MET A 393 15.25 15.92 -14.71
CA MET A 393 15.32 17.14 -13.91
C MET A 393 15.70 16.83 -12.46
N LEU A 394 15.03 15.85 -11.83
CA LEU A 394 15.34 15.42 -10.48
C LEU A 394 16.79 14.93 -10.35
N SER A 395 17.26 14.12 -11.31
CA SER A 395 18.65 13.64 -11.32
C SER A 395 19.66 14.77 -11.43
N PHE A 396 19.40 15.76 -12.30
CA PHE A 396 20.26 16.94 -12.44
C PHE A 396 20.32 17.76 -11.14
N ILE A 397 19.16 17.99 -10.49
CA ILE A 397 19.10 18.70 -9.20
C ILE A 397 19.88 17.94 -8.14
N LEU A 398 19.71 16.61 -8.03
CA LEU A 398 20.42 15.78 -7.06
C LEU A 398 21.94 15.81 -7.27
N LEU A 399 22.40 15.77 -8.52
CA LEU A 399 23.82 15.85 -8.85
C LEU A 399 24.42 17.22 -8.49
N LEU A 400 23.70 18.30 -8.79
CA LEU A 400 24.13 19.66 -8.48
C LEU A 400 24.20 19.88 -6.96
N LEU A 401 23.21 19.35 -6.22
CA LEU A 401 23.18 19.43 -4.76
C LEU A 401 24.29 18.56 -4.11
N ALA A 402 24.58 17.38 -4.68
CA ALA A 402 25.71 16.55 -4.24
C ALA A 402 27.06 17.23 -4.45
N LEU A 403 27.27 17.87 -5.61
CA LEU A 403 28.46 18.68 -5.91
C LEU A 403 28.58 19.87 -4.95
N LEU A 404 27.47 20.55 -4.67
CA LEU A 404 27.43 21.67 -3.74
C LEU A 404 27.76 21.24 -2.30
N LEU A 405 27.21 20.11 -1.82
CA LEU A 405 27.55 19.56 -0.51
C LEU A 405 29.02 19.11 -0.44
N SER A 406 29.55 18.48 -1.49
CA SER A 406 30.96 18.08 -1.54
C SER A 406 31.91 19.28 -1.56
N THR A 407 31.60 20.33 -2.32
CA THR A 407 32.40 21.58 -2.33
C THR A 407 32.29 22.34 -1.01
N LEU A 408 31.11 22.41 -0.41
CA LEU A 408 30.91 22.96 0.95
C LEU A 408 31.76 22.20 1.96
N ARG A 409 31.77 20.86 1.92
CA ARG A 409 32.62 20.04 2.78
C ARG A 409 34.09 20.39 2.58
N ILE A 410 34.56 20.43 1.34
CA ILE A 410 35.97 20.78 1.04
C ILE A 410 36.29 22.19 1.57
N LYS A 411 35.38 23.16 1.49
CA LYS A 411 35.59 24.49 2.07
C LYS A 411 35.57 24.51 3.60
N LEU A 412 34.58 23.86 4.24
CA LEU A 412 34.40 23.82 5.70
C LEU A 412 35.46 22.96 6.42
N ILE A 413 35.92 21.88 5.78
CA ILE A 413 36.90 20.94 6.32
C ILE A 413 38.32 21.24 5.79
N GLY A 414 38.46 21.56 4.51
CA GLY A 414 39.75 21.80 3.84
C GLY A 414 40.38 23.17 4.09
N SER A 415 39.68 24.12 4.73
CA SER A 415 40.27 25.38 5.21
C SER A 415 41.41 25.19 6.24
N GLY A 416 41.66 23.96 6.72
CA GLY A 416 42.77 23.63 7.62
C GLY A 416 43.94 22.87 6.99
N SER A 417 43.90 22.52 5.69
CA SER A 417 44.82 21.51 5.12
C SER A 417 45.97 22.05 4.25
N TYR A 418 46.18 23.36 4.16
CA TYR A 418 47.28 23.94 3.36
C TYR A 418 48.58 24.26 4.14
N HIS A 419 48.64 23.95 5.44
CA HIS A 419 49.89 23.96 6.22
C HIS A 419 50.15 22.58 6.83
N SER A 420 50.57 21.63 6.00
CA SER A 420 51.13 20.35 6.45
C SER A 420 52.10 19.81 5.40
N SER A 421 53.05 20.65 5.00
CA SER A 421 54.34 20.18 4.50
C SER A 421 55.40 20.86 5.37
N SER A 422 56.33 20.05 5.90
CA SER A 422 57.41 20.38 6.83
C SER A 422 57.04 20.74 8.28
N SER A 423 56.86 19.72 9.12
CA SER A 423 57.50 19.67 10.45
C SER A 423 57.53 18.23 10.95
N ILE A 424 58.73 17.68 11.00
CA ILE A 424 59.08 16.39 11.61
C ILE A 424 58.86 16.52 13.12
N GLU A 425 57.86 15.83 13.67
CA GLU A 425 57.80 15.50 15.09
C GLU A 425 57.01 14.20 15.26
N HIS A 426 57.70 13.14 15.68
CA HIS A 426 57.14 11.81 15.97
C HIS A 426 56.00 11.91 16.97
N HIS A 427 54.77 11.59 16.55
CA HIS A 427 53.64 11.36 17.45
C HIS A 427 52.98 10.01 17.17
N ASN A 428 53.10 9.12 18.16
CA ASN A 428 52.42 7.85 18.30
C ASN A 428 50.95 7.92 17.89
N HIS A 429 50.61 7.23 16.79
CA HIS A 429 49.23 7.02 16.37
C HIS A 429 48.52 5.99 17.26
N HIS A 430 48.06 6.42 18.43
CA HIS A 430 46.89 5.85 19.11
C HIS A 430 46.31 6.90 20.06
N ARG A 431 45.24 7.60 19.64
CA ARG A 431 44.24 8.15 20.58
C ARG A 431 43.01 8.71 19.84
N PHE A 432 41.88 8.03 20.01
CA PHE A 432 40.61 8.72 20.20
C PHE A 432 40.74 9.60 21.45
N PRO A 433 40.27 10.86 21.48
CA PRO A 433 40.36 11.69 22.66
C PRO A 433 39.35 11.20 23.69
N TYR A 434 39.81 10.33 24.59
CA TYR A 434 39.23 10.20 25.91
C TYR A 434 39.67 11.42 26.72
N LEU A 435 38.80 11.95 27.58
CA LEU A 435 39.23 12.74 28.72
C LEU A 435 39.97 11.79 29.68
N LEU A 436 41.22 11.52 29.30
CA LEU A 436 42.39 11.35 30.15
C LEU A 436 42.27 12.09 31.47
N SER A 437 41.84 11.44 32.56
CA SER A 437 42.36 11.82 33.88
C SER A 437 43.87 12.05 33.75
N LEU A 438 44.36 13.21 34.21
CA LEU A 438 45.78 13.62 34.26
C LEU A 438 46.74 12.58 34.87
N SER A 439 46.24 11.44 35.37
CA SER A 439 47.00 10.30 35.85
C SER A 439 47.60 9.40 34.75
N GLU A 440 47.17 9.52 33.48
CA GLU A 440 47.66 8.65 32.38
C GLU A 440 48.74 9.30 31.48
N VAL A 441 49.17 10.53 31.80
CA VAL A 441 50.22 11.26 31.06
C VAL A 441 51.63 10.95 31.58
N ARG A 442 51.76 10.15 32.64
CA ARG A 442 53.04 9.50 32.97
C ARG A 442 53.02 8.09 32.41
N GLY A 443 53.79 7.87 31.33
CA GLY A 443 54.07 6.53 30.83
C GLY A 443 54.45 5.61 31.99
N ALA A 444 53.88 4.41 31.99
CA ALA A 444 54.19 3.38 32.98
C ALA A 444 55.71 3.30 33.14
N ARG A 445 56.22 3.66 34.32
CA ARG A 445 57.66 3.57 34.60
C ARG A 445 58.07 2.12 34.37
N ALA A 446 59.29 1.88 33.87
CA ALA A 446 59.84 0.53 33.75
C ALA A 446 59.68 -0.30 35.05
N GLU A 447 59.63 0.36 36.21
CA GLU A 447 59.30 -0.20 37.53
C GLU A 447 57.93 -0.91 37.61
N GLU A 448 56.88 -0.46 36.90
CA GLU A 448 55.53 -1.05 36.94
C GLU A 448 55.44 -2.39 36.19
N THR A 449 56.26 -2.57 35.14
CA THR A 449 56.29 -3.82 34.36
C THR A 449 56.98 -4.96 35.11
N GLN A 450 57.96 -4.61 35.96
CA GLN A 450 58.68 -5.56 36.81
C GLN A 450 57.84 -6.00 38.01
N SER A 451 56.96 -5.13 38.52
CA SER A 451 56.08 -5.44 39.66
C SER A 451 54.75 -6.08 39.26
N HIS A 452 54.35 -6.05 37.99
CA HIS A 452 53.13 -6.74 37.52
C HIS A 452 53.22 -8.25 37.70
N VAL A 453 52.15 -8.89 38.15
CA VAL A 453 52.10 -10.33 38.43
C VAL A 453 51.19 -11.04 37.44
N HIS A 454 49.90 -10.67 37.44
CA HIS A 454 48.90 -11.35 36.65
C HIS A 454 47.71 -10.43 36.38
N ARG A 455 47.04 -10.66 35.25
CA ARG A 455 45.83 -9.95 34.81
C ARG A 455 44.64 -10.89 34.95
N VAL A 456 43.66 -10.52 35.76
CA VAL A 456 42.41 -11.28 35.93
C VAL A 456 41.29 -10.61 35.15
N TYR A 457 40.65 -11.34 34.24
CA TYR A 457 39.55 -10.84 33.42
C TYR A 457 38.20 -11.02 34.11
N PHE A 458 37.29 -10.05 33.93
CA PHE A 458 35.89 -10.21 34.30
C PHE A 458 35.18 -11.15 33.32
N MET A 459 34.33 -12.01 33.86
CA MET A 459 33.48 -12.94 33.11
C MET A 459 32.16 -12.26 32.71
N GLY A 460 31.58 -12.71 31.60
CA GLY A 460 30.29 -12.27 31.09
C GLY A 460 30.34 -11.23 29.96
N PRO A 461 29.26 -11.07 29.17
CA PRO A 461 29.17 -10.19 28.00
C PRO A 461 28.84 -8.72 28.32
N ASN A 462 28.84 -8.32 29.59
CA ASN A 462 28.48 -6.97 30.05
C ASN A 462 27.09 -6.50 29.57
N THR A 463 26.06 -7.33 29.77
CA THR A 463 24.68 -7.00 29.40
C THR A 463 23.84 -6.71 30.64
N PHE A 464 22.70 -6.03 30.48
CA PHE A 464 21.79 -5.77 31.62
C PHE A 464 21.26 -7.05 32.28
N ARG A 465 21.23 -8.17 31.55
CA ARG A 465 20.84 -9.48 32.09
C ARG A 465 22.00 -10.24 32.72
N GLU A 466 23.22 -9.95 32.28
CA GLU A 466 24.43 -10.65 32.68
C GLU A 466 25.59 -9.63 32.77
N PRO A 467 25.71 -8.94 33.91
CA PRO A 467 26.79 -7.99 34.15
C PRO A 467 28.14 -8.70 34.28
N TRP A 468 29.21 -7.91 34.29
CA TRP A 468 30.54 -8.41 34.61
C TRP A 468 30.59 -8.97 36.02
N HIS A 469 31.29 -10.09 36.20
CA HIS A 469 31.54 -10.69 37.50
C HIS A 469 32.90 -11.41 37.52
N LEU A 470 33.48 -11.56 38.71
CA LEU A 470 34.69 -12.34 38.95
C LEU A 470 34.34 -13.69 39.60
N PRO A 471 35.09 -14.76 39.28
CA PRO A 471 34.91 -16.06 39.93
C PRO A 471 35.45 -16.03 41.38
N TYR A 472 34.82 -16.82 42.26
CA TYR A 472 35.22 -16.93 43.66
C TYR A 472 36.56 -17.66 43.89
N SER A 473 37.09 -18.36 42.87
CA SER A 473 38.37 -19.06 42.98
C SER A 473 39.52 -18.21 42.42
N PRO A 474 40.57 -17.87 43.20
CA PRO A 474 41.71 -17.12 42.70
C PRO A 474 42.55 -17.96 41.73
N PRO A 475 43.03 -17.39 40.61
CA PRO A 475 43.99 -18.04 39.73
C PRO A 475 45.28 -18.46 40.47
N HIS A 476 45.88 -19.57 40.05
CA HIS A 476 47.10 -20.11 40.69
C HIS A 476 48.28 -19.12 40.65
N ALA A 477 48.29 -18.19 39.69
CA ALA A 477 49.31 -17.15 39.58
C ALA A 477 49.22 -16.05 40.65
N ILE A 478 48.05 -15.85 41.28
CA ILE A 478 47.84 -14.82 42.32
C ILE A 478 47.61 -15.41 43.71
N ILE A 479 47.49 -16.74 43.82
CA ILE A 479 47.19 -17.41 45.10
C ILE A 479 48.24 -17.10 46.17
N GLU A 480 49.51 -16.96 45.79
CA GLU A 480 50.63 -16.65 46.70
C GLU A 480 50.59 -15.21 47.26
N ILE A 481 49.86 -14.32 46.59
CA ILE A 481 49.72 -12.87 46.91
C ILE A 481 48.40 -12.60 47.63
N VAL A 482 47.38 -13.42 47.40
CA VAL A 482 46.03 -13.22 47.92
C VAL A 482 45.71 -14.17 49.09
N SER A 483 46.34 -15.35 49.15
CA SER A 483 46.09 -16.37 50.18
C SER A 483 47.37 -16.82 50.89
N ARG A 484 47.21 -17.34 52.11
CA ARG A 484 48.27 -17.97 52.90
C ARG A 484 47.92 -19.46 53.02
N ASP A 485 48.56 -20.32 52.23
CA ASP A 485 48.36 -21.76 52.39
C ASP A 485 48.96 -22.24 53.72
N ILE A 486 48.11 -22.94 54.47
CA ILE A 486 48.43 -23.72 55.67
C ILE A 486 49.18 -24.98 55.23
N PHE A 487 50.36 -25.26 55.80
CA PHE A 487 50.92 -26.62 55.90
C PHE A 487 52.00 -26.70 56.99
N PRO A 488 52.25 -27.89 57.58
CA PRO A 488 51.45 -28.62 58.57
C PRO A 488 52.05 -28.51 60.00
N THR A 489 51.33 -29.05 60.97
CA THR A 489 51.67 -29.23 62.40
C THR A 489 53.16 -29.43 62.75
N GLY A 490 53.67 -28.68 63.73
CA GLY A 490 54.88 -29.04 64.47
C GLY A 490 55.62 -27.86 65.14
N THR A 491 55.43 -27.71 66.46
CA THR A 491 56.33 -27.09 67.46
C THR A 491 56.86 -25.67 67.24
N ASP A 492 56.37 -24.73 68.04
CA ASP A 492 57.03 -24.19 69.25
C ASP A 492 56.87 -22.68 69.51
N VAL A 493 56.60 -22.39 70.80
CA VAL A 493 56.69 -21.10 71.54
C VAL A 493 55.57 -20.07 71.27
N GLY A 494 54.68 -19.69 72.19
CA GLY A 494 54.70 -19.73 73.64
C GLY A 494 55.00 -18.35 74.24
N LEU A 495 54.02 -17.80 74.98
CA LEU A 495 54.13 -16.67 75.92
C LEU A 495 54.36 -15.23 75.39
N PHE A 496 53.33 -14.39 75.54
CA PHE A 496 53.22 -13.35 76.59
C PHE A 496 52.25 -12.27 76.08
N LEU A 497 51.16 -12.02 76.82
CA LEU A 497 50.77 -10.70 77.34
C LEU A 497 49.31 -10.74 77.84
N THR A 498 49.18 -10.98 79.15
CA THR A 498 48.02 -10.58 79.95
C THR A 498 48.26 -9.18 80.54
N ASN A 499 47.20 -8.39 80.58
CA ASN A 499 46.95 -7.22 81.44
C ASN A 499 47.74 -5.92 81.16
N ILE A 500 47.02 -4.83 80.84
CA ILE A 500 46.62 -3.80 81.83
C ILE A 500 45.71 -2.74 81.16
N SER A 501 44.71 -2.34 81.94
CA SER A 501 43.63 -1.37 81.74
C SER A 501 44.03 0.10 81.98
N VAL A 502 43.40 1.01 81.21
CA VAL A 502 42.76 2.29 81.60
C VAL A 502 43.62 3.51 82.04
N LEU A 503 43.25 4.66 81.44
CA LEU A 503 43.42 6.09 81.80
C LEU A 503 44.69 6.87 81.35
N SER A 504 44.39 8.09 80.88
CA SER A 504 45.17 9.11 80.14
C SER A 504 46.07 9.99 81.05
N PRO A 505 46.70 11.10 80.60
CA PRO A 505 47.79 11.28 79.62
C PRO A 505 49.02 12.03 80.23
N GLN A 506 50.24 11.87 79.70
CA GLN A 506 51.24 12.96 79.51
C GLN A 506 52.59 12.43 78.98
N TYR A 507 53.11 13.12 77.94
CA TYR A 507 54.50 13.28 77.49
C TYR A 507 55.57 12.33 78.07
N ARG A 508 56.25 11.51 77.23
CA ARG A 508 57.46 11.84 76.44
C ARG A 508 57.97 10.59 75.68
N SER A 509 58.64 10.87 74.57
CA SER A 509 59.36 10.01 73.64
C SER A 509 60.04 8.75 74.20
N ILE A 510 59.79 7.61 73.56
CA ILE A 510 60.72 6.48 73.47
C ILE A 510 60.88 6.14 71.99
N SER A 511 62.11 6.19 71.49
CA SER A 511 62.48 5.60 70.20
C SER A 511 62.39 4.08 70.31
N ALA A 512 61.65 3.45 69.40
CA ALA A 512 61.74 2.02 69.15
C ALA A 512 62.02 1.79 67.67
N GLY A 513 63.11 1.07 67.39
CA GLY A 513 63.40 0.46 66.09
C GLY A 513 62.35 -0.60 65.71
N PRO A 514 62.54 -1.25 64.55
CA PRO A 514 61.44 -1.63 63.66
C PRO A 514 60.63 -2.80 64.22
N MET A 515 59.42 -2.52 64.69
CA MET A 515 58.38 -3.55 64.82
C MET A 515 57.85 -3.86 63.42
N GLY A 516 58.16 -5.05 62.92
CA GLY A 516 57.50 -5.59 61.73
C GLY A 516 56.00 -5.65 62.00
N ILE A 517 55.23 -4.88 61.23
CA ILE A 517 53.77 -4.85 61.31
C ILE A 517 53.27 -6.22 60.83
N VAL A 518 52.81 -7.06 61.75
CA VAL A 518 52.03 -8.26 61.41
C VAL A 518 50.61 -7.81 61.17
N CYS A 519 50.23 -7.61 59.91
CA CYS A 519 48.83 -7.35 59.57
C CYS A 519 48.07 -8.69 59.54
N PRO A 520 47.05 -8.90 60.39
CA PRO A 520 46.20 -10.08 60.29
C PRO A 520 45.48 -10.08 58.93
N MET A 521 45.45 -11.23 58.25
CA MET A 521 44.60 -11.47 57.09
C MET A 521 43.45 -12.40 57.50
N TYR A 522 42.23 -12.08 57.07
CA TYR A 522 41.05 -12.90 57.29
C TYR A 522 40.93 -13.97 56.18
N GLU A 523 40.59 -15.20 56.54
CA GLU A 523 40.43 -16.35 55.61
C GLU A 523 39.46 -16.07 54.43
N ASP A 524 38.51 -15.13 54.59
CA ASP A 524 37.49 -14.79 53.57
C ASP A 524 37.66 -13.41 52.88
N ALA A 525 38.79 -12.73 53.07
CA ALA A 525 38.96 -11.35 52.56
C ALA A 525 38.82 -11.24 51.04
N PHE A 526 39.28 -12.26 50.29
CA PHE A 526 39.13 -12.31 48.84
C PHE A 526 37.67 -12.53 48.42
N ASN A 527 36.95 -13.46 49.06
CA ASN A 527 35.55 -13.74 48.74
C ASN A 527 34.65 -12.51 48.98
N ARG A 528 34.89 -11.75 50.06
CA ARG A 528 34.16 -10.50 50.33
C ARG A 528 34.45 -9.42 49.29
N PHE A 529 35.70 -9.28 48.86
CA PHE A 529 36.05 -8.39 47.75
C PHE A 529 35.29 -8.77 46.47
N ILE A 530 35.19 -10.06 46.16
CA ILE A 530 34.46 -10.57 44.99
C ILE A 530 32.96 -10.25 45.10
N ASP A 531 32.33 -10.43 46.27
CA ASP A 531 30.93 -10.06 46.49
C ASP A 531 30.68 -8.56 46.27
N GLU A 532 31.51 -7.71 46.87
CA GLU A 532 31.37 -6.26 46.75
C GLU A 532 31.62 -5.77 45.31
N ILE A 533 32.69 -6.22 44.65
CA ILE A 533 32.99 -5.77 43.28
C ILE A 533 31.96 -6.30 42.26
N ASN A 534 31.43 -7.51 42.45
CA ASN A 534 30.34 -8.03 41.63
C ASN A 534 29.05 -7.24 41.85
N SER A 535 28.79 -6.76 43.08
CA SER A 535 27.64 -5.88 43.36
C SER A 535 27.77 -4.51 42.69
N VAL A 536 28.99 -3.93 42.65
CA VAL A 536 29.26 -2.66 41.95
C VAL A 536 29.12 -2.81 40.44
N ALA A 537 29.50 -3.97 39.90
CA ALA A 537 29.38 -4.30 38.48
C ALA A 537 27.92 -4.56 38.04
N ALA A 538 27.02 -4.88 38.96
CA ALA A 538 25.62 -5.19 38.65
C ALA A 538 24.84 -3.95 38.14
N TYR A 539 23.85 -4.20 37.28
CA TYR A 539 22.94 -3.18 36.74
C TYR A 539 21.63 -3.13 37.50
N ASP A 540 21.05 -1.93 37.66
CA ASP A 540 19.70 -1.81 38.18
C ASP A 540 18.65 -2.24 37.13
N TRP A 541 17.51 -2.73 37.59
CA TRP A 541 16.43 -3.23 36.71
C TRP A 541 15.90 -2.15 35.74
N TRP A 542 15.81 -0.90 36.18
CA TRP A 542 15.25 0.20 35.39
C TRP A 542 16.13 0.54 34.18
N GLU A 543 17.46 0.35 34.29
CA GLU A 543 18.40 0.60 33.19
C GLU A 543 18.13 -0.33 32.00
N GLY A 544 17.82 -1.60 32.32
CA GLY A 544 17.42 -2.61 31.35
C GLY A 544 16.05 -2.33 30.73
N SER A 545 15.10 -1.83 31.52
CA SER A 545 13.76 -1.45 31.03
C SER A 545 13.83 -0.32 30.00
N VAL A 546 14.60 0.74 30.26
CA VAL A 546 14.79 1.85 29.30
C VAL A 546 15.44 1.35 28.01
N HIS A 547 16.46 0.49 28.12
CA HIS A 547 17.07 -0.15 26.95
C HIS A 547 16.06 -0.99 26.15
N SER A 548 15.21 -1.76 26.83
CA SER A 548 14.19 -2.60 26.18
C SER A 548 13.20 -1.75 25.37
N ILE A 549 12.68 -0.67 25.95
CA ILE A 549 11.77 0.26 25.28
C ILE A 549 12.44 0.91 24.06
N LEU A 550 13.65 1.45 24.25
CA LEU A 550 14.41 2.07 23.15
C LEU A 550 14.75 1.06 22.06
N SER A 551 14.99 -0.21 22.39
CA SER A 551 15.33 -1.23 21.39
C SER A 551 14.20 -1.48 20.40
N VAL A 552 12.95 -1.27 20.82
CA VAL A 552 11.75 -1.37 19.99
C VAL A 552 11.51 -0.07 19.22
N VAL A 553 11.59 1.09 19.87
CA VAL A 553 11.20 2.39 19.25
C VAL A 553 12.30 3.02 18.40
N ALA A 554 13.55 2.89 18.84
CA ALA A 554 14.70 3.55 18.24
C ALA A 554 16.00 2.80 18.59
N TYR A 555 16.25 1.68 17.91
CA TYR A 555 17.41 0.81 18.18
C TYR A 555 18.78 1.54 18.26
N PRO A 556 19.11 2.53 17.41
CA PRO A 556 20.34 3.31 17.56
C PRO A 556 20.46 4.08 18.88
N CYS A 557 19.35 4.59 19.40
CA CYS A 557 19.30 5.24 20.70
C CYS A 557 19.48 4.21 21.83
N ALA A 558 18.93 3.00 21.68
CA ALA A 558 19.12 1.91 22.64
C ALA A 558 20.59 1.53 22.79
N TRP A 559 21.32 1.42 21.68
CA TRP A 559 22.76 1.13 21.70
C TRP A 559 23.54 2.25 22.41
N SER A 560 23.24 3.51 22.08
CA SER A 560 23.89 4.67 22.69
C SER A 560 23.64 4.73 24.21
N TRP A 561 22.41 4.42 24.65
CA TRP A 561 22.04 4.28 26.06
C TRP A 561 22.86 3.19 26.76
N LYS A 562 22.93 1.99 26.18
CA LYS A 562 23.70 0.86 26.72
C LYS A 562 25.18 1.23 26.87
N HIS A 563 25.78 1.84 25.86
CA HIS A 563 27.18 2.24 25.89
C HIS A 563 27.44 3.35 26.92
N TRP A 564 26.52 4.31 27.09
CA TRP A 564 26.61 5.33 28.14
C TRP A 564 26.55 4.73 29.55
N ARG A 565 25.64 3.79 29.81
CA ARG A 565 25.55 3.10 31.11
C ARG A 565 26.80 2.26 31.41
N ARG A 566 27.36 1.58 30.41
CA ARG A 566 28.65 0.85 30.54
C ARG A 566 29.79 1.78 30.97
N ARG A 567 29.87 3.00 30.42
CA ARG A 567 30.87 4.00 30.84
C ARG A 567 30.73 4.41 32.30
N VAL A 568 29.50 4.67 32.74
CA VAL A 568 29.23 5.04 34.14
C VAL A 568 29.66 3.91 35.09
N LYS A 569 29.40 2.65 34.74
CA LYS A 569 29.77 1.49 35.55
C LYS A 569 31.27 1.28 35.66
N ILE A 570 32.03 1.43 34.56
CA ILE A 570 33.49 1.29 34.68
C ILE A 570 34.10 2.41 35.53
N SER A 571 33.63 3.65 35.41
CA SER A 571 34.13 4.74 36.24
C SER A 571 33.90 4.46 37.73
N ARG A 572 32.75 3.87 38.08
CA ARG A 572 32.45 3.40 39.45
C ARG A 572 33.37 2.26 39.90
N LEU A 573 33.62 1.25 39.06
CA LEU A 573 34.55 0.15 39.39
C LEU A 573 35.98 0.65 39.61
N GLN A 574 36.44 1.61 38.80
CA GLN A 574 37.76 2.23 38.94
C GLN A 574 37.87 3.05 40.23
N GLU A 575 36.82 3.80 40.59
CA GLU A 575 36.75 4.58 41.84
C GLU A 575 36.71 3.68 43.07
N TYR A 576 35.95 2.58 43.01
CA TYR A 576 35.86 1.60 44.09
C TYR A 576 37.23 0.99 44.42
N VAL A 577 37.93 0.44 43.41
CA VAL A 577 39.25 -0.20 43.62
C VAL A 577 40.35 0.80 43.97
N LYS A 578 40.26 2.05 43.51
CA LYS A 578 41.29 3.06 43.73
C LYS A 578 41.20 3.75 45.10
N SER A 579 39.99 3.95 45.63
CA SER A 579 39.78 4.82 46.79
C SER A 579 38.82 4.29 47.85
N GLU A 580 37.90 3.38 47.52
CA GLU A 580 36.86 2.91 48.45
C GLU A 580 37.25 1.59 49.13
N TYR A 581 37.91 0.69 48.40
CA TYR A 581 38.35 -0.61 48.90
C TYR A 581 39.71 -0.54 49.62
N ASP A 582 39.82 -1.20 50.77
CA ASP A 582 40.99 -1.17 51.67
C ASP A 582 42.14 -2.12 51.27
N HIS A 583 42.02 -2.77 50.10
CA HIS A 583 42.94 -3.79 49.61
C HIS A 583 43.22 -4.93 50.61
N SER A 584 42.29 -5.21 51.53
CA SER A 584 42.41 -6.23 52.58
C SER A 584 42.71 -7.64 52.06
N CYS A 585 42.39 -7.93 50.79
CA CYS A 585 42.71 -9.20 50.12
C CYS A 585 44.19 -9.37 49.74
N LEU A 586 45.04 -8.32 49.80
CA LEU A 586 46.46 -8.41 49.48
C LEU A 586 47.31 -8.78 50.70
N ARG A 587 48.24 -9.71 50.52
CA ARG A 587 49.18 -10.18 51.56
C ARG A 587 50.12 -9.08 52.06
N SER A 588 50.67 -8.26 51.17
CA SER A 588 51.59 -7.17 51.53
C SER A 588 50.92 -6.09 52.38
N CYS A 589 51.51 -5.76 53.53
CA CYS A 589 51.07 -4.65 54.39
C CYS A 589 51.31 -3.29 53.72
N ARG A 590 52.40 -3.14 52.96
CA ARG A 590 52.72 -1.90 52.24
C ARG A 590 51.72 -1.61 51.12
N SER A 591 51.28 -2.64 50.41
CA SER A 591 50.27 -2.53 49.35
C SER A 591 48.94 -1.99 49.90
N ARG A 592 48.51 -2.54 51.03
CA ARG A 592 47.32 -2.10 51.79
C ARG A 592 47.43 -0.65 52.25
N ALA A 593 48.53 -0.30 52.92
CA ALA A 593 48.72 1.04 53.48
C ALA A 593 48.82 2.15 52.41
N LEU A 594 49.33 1.83 51.22
CA LEU A 594 49.54 2.81 50.15
C LEU A 594 48.39 2.87 49.14
N TYR A 595 47.35 2.04 49.29
CA TYR A 595 46.32 1.83 48.25
C TYR A 595 46.94 1.56 46.88
N LYS A 596 47.92 0.65 46.85
CA LYS A 596 48.69 0.26 45.66
C LYS A 596 48.80 -1.26 45.62
N GLY A 597 48.58 -1.84 44.44
CA GLY A 597 48.68 -3.31 44.27
C GLY A 597 47.62 -3.88 43.32
N MET A 598 46.56 -3.12 43.04
CA MET A 598 45.53 -3.49 42.08
C MET A 598 45.17 -2.31 41.19
N LYS A 599 44.92 -2.55 39.90
CA LYS A 599 44.43 -1.55 38.96
C LYS A 599 43.37 -2.15 38.05
N VAL A 600 42.24 -1.47 37.91
CA VAL A 600 41.17 -1.87 36.97
C VAL A 600 41.42 -1.22 35.62
N GLY A 601 41.50 -2.04 34.57
CA GLY A 601 41.57 -1.62 33.18
C GLY A 601 40.40 -2.15 32.36
N THR A 602 40.17 -1.55 31.20
CA THR A 602 39.13 -1.97 30.26
C THR A 602 39.54 -1.76 28.84
N THR A 603 38.96 -2.57 27.96
CA THR A 603 39.01 -2.33 26.52
C THR A 603 38.19 -1.07 26.14
N PRO A 604 38.59 -0.31 25.10
CA PRO A 604 37.93 0.95 24.73
C PRO A 604 36.46 0.81 24.29
N ASP A 605 36.05 -0.39 23.84
CA ASP A 605 34.66 -0.70 23.51
C ASP A 605 33.80 -1.01 24.74
N LEU A 606 34.42 -1.20 25.92
CA LEU A 606 33.82 -1.56 27.21
C LEU A 606 33.17 -2.95 27.22
N MET A 607 33.67 -3.89 26.40
CA MET A 607 33.17 -5.26 26.38
C MET A 607 33.95 -6.15 27.35
N VAL A 608 35.23 -5.86 27.58
CA VAL A 608 36.10 -6.61 28.49
C VAL A 608 36.67 -5.67 29.55
N ALA A 609 36.60 -6.10 30.80
CA ALA A 609 37.25 -5.48 31.94
C ALA A 609 38.23 -6.45 32.57
N TYR A 610 39.28 -5.93 33.21
CA TYR A 610 40.29 -6.74 33.89
C TYR A 610 40.88 -6.00 35.10
N ILE A 611 41.49 -6.76 36.00
CA ILE A 611 42.24 -6.27 37.16
C ILE A 611 43.68 -6.74 37.05
N ASP A 612 44.61 -5.79 37.02
CA ASP A 612 46.04 -6.04 37.07
C ASP A 612 46.53 -6.02 38.52
N PHE A 613 47.21 -7.09 38.94
CA PHE A 613 47.83 -7.22 40.26
C PHE A 613 49.32 -6.89 40.20
N PHE A 614 49.81 -6.14 41.20
CA PHE A 614 51.20 -5.69 41.33
C PHE A 614 51.78 -6.05 42.69
N LEU A 615 53.08 -6.38 42.73
CA LEU A 615 53.83 -6.71 43.95
C LEU A 615 54.06 -5.47 44.83
N GLY A 616 53.89 -5.64 46.14
CA GLY A 616 54.04 -4.59 47.14
C GLY A 616 55.47 -4.21 47.53
N GLY A 617 56.46 -4.99 47.09
CA GLY A 617 57.88 -4.81 47.42
C GLY A 617 58.33 -5.36 48.78
N ASP A 618 57.41 -5.80 49.65
CA ASP A 618 57.70 -6.46 50.94
C ASP A 618 58.05 -7.95 50.78
N GLU A 619 57.72 -8.51 49.62
CA GLU A 619 57.99 -9.89 49.22
C GLU A 619 59.44 -9.96 48.68
N LYS A 620 60.31 -10.75 49.33
CA LYS A 620 61.77 -10.69 49.09
C LYS A 620 62.15 -11.05 47.65
N ARG A 621 63.07 -10.24 47.08
CA ARG A 621 63.55 -10.19 45.68
C ARG A 621 64.23 -11.45 45.07
N LEU A 622 64.21 -12.63 45.69
CA LEU A 622 64.91 -13.82 45.16
C LEU A 622 64.07 -14.68 44.17
N ASP A 623 62.78 -14.36 43.98
CA ASP A 623 61.84 -15.13 43.13
C ASP A 623 61.43 -14.42 41.82
N ILE A 624 62.13 -13.37 41.37
CA ILE A 624 61.74 -12.63 40.15
C ILE A 624 61.76 -13.54 38.90
N VAL A 625 62.74 -14.46 38.80
CA VAL A 625 62.86 -15.40 37.66
C VAL A 625 61.77 -16.48 37.69
N SER A 626 61.39 -16.97 38.87
CA SER A 626 60.30 -17.96 39.03
C SER A 626 58.93 -17.31 38.77
N ILE A 627 58.75 -16.04 39.14
CA ILE A 627 57.53 -15.27 38.81
C ILE A 627 57.39 -15.07 37.30
N ILE A 628 58.47 -14.83 36.56
CA ILE A 628 58.40 -14.67 35.09
C ILE A 628 58.06 -16.00 34.39
N GLN A 629 58.63 -17.13 34.82
CA GLN A 629 58.26 -18.45 34.28
C GLN A 629 56.83 -18.87 34.65
N LYS A 630 56.33 -18.48 35.84
CA LYS A 630 54.93 -18.70 36.24
C LYS A 630 53.90 -17.81 35.49
N ARG A 631 54.32 -16.82 34.69
CA ARG A 631 53.42 -15.92 33.93
C ARG A 631 52.87 -16.53 32.64
N PHE A 632 53.59 -17.48 32.05
CA PHE A 632 53.21 -18.12 30.79
C PHE A 632 52.72 -19.57 31.04
N PRO A 633 51.72 -20.06 30.29
CA PRO A 633 51.01 -19.39 29.20
C PRO A 633 50.11 -18.24 29.66
N MET A 634 50.11 -17.14 28.90
CA MET A 634 49.27 -15.96 29.17
C MET A 634 48.05 -15.97 28.25
N CYS A 635 46.86 -15.83 28.82
CA CYS A 635 45.60 -15.71 28.08
C CYS A 635 45.26 -14.23 27.87
N ILE A 636 45.07 -13.80 26.62
CA ILE A 636 44.65 -12.43 26.28
C ILE A 636 43.30 -12.52 25.57
N ILE A 637 42.26 -11.99 26.23
CA ILE A 637 40.89 -11.99 25.71
C ILE A 637 40.72 -10.89 24.65
N PHE A 638 40.03 -11.22 23.56
CA PHE A 638 39.66 -10.23 22.55
C PHE A 638 38.59 -9.28 23.08
N GLY A 639 38.76 -7.99 22.79
CA GLY A 639 37.66 -7.03 22.87
C GLY A 639 36.64 -7.30 21.77
N GLY A 640 35.45 -6.77 21.93
CA GLY A 640 34.33 -6.93 21.01
C GLY A 640 33.52 -8.19 21.23
N ASP A 641 32.30 -8.18 20.69
CA ASP A 641 31.39 -9.33 20.66
C ASP A 641 31.15 -9.83 19.23
N GLY A 642 31.92 -9.33 18.26
CA GLY A 642 31.76 -9.65 16.83
C GLY A 642 30.51 -9.04 16.19
N SER A 643 29.87 -8.07 16.87
CA SER A 643 28.76 -7.31 16.31
C SER A 643 29.24 -6.24 15.33
N TYR A 644 28.30 -5.66 14.59
CA TYR A 644 28.59 -4.52 13.73
C TYR A 644 28.96 -3.24 14.51
N MET A 645 28.76 -3.17 15.83
CA MET A 645 29.16 -1.99 16.61
C MET A 645 30.48 -2.19 17.37
N ALA A 646 30.82 -3.45 17.68
CA ALA A 646 32.02 -3.84 18.40
C ALA A 646 32.65 -5.07 17.70
N PRO A 647 33.42 -4.86 16.61
CA PRO A 647 34.15 -5.96 15.96
C PRO A 647 35.16 -6.58 16.94
N TYR A 648 35.55 -7.83 16.71
CA TYR A 648 36.62 -8.44 17.50
C TYR A 648 37.96 -7.75 17.25
N TYR A 649 38.73 -7.53 18.32
CA TYR A 649 40.10 -7.04 18.23
C TYR A 649 40.92 -7.44 19.47
N LEU A 650 42.22 -7.58 19.28
CA LEU A 650 43.21 -7.72 20.33
C LEU A 650 43.61 -6.33 20.84
N HIS A 651 43.32 -6.06 22.11
CA HIS A 651 43.70 -4.82 22.75
C HIS A 651 45.14 -4.91 23.28
N ASN A 652 46.02 -4.07 22.75
CA ASN A 652 47.41 -4.02 23.17
C ASN A 652 47.69 -2.75 23.99
N ASP A 653 47.81 -2.92 25.30
CA ASP A 653 48.17 -1.85 26.23
C ASP A 653 49.69 -1.64 26.29
N THR A 654 50.13 -0.49 26.80
CA THR A 654 51.55 -0.22 27.07
C THR A 654 52.16 -1.24 28.02
N LEU A 655 51.39 -1.71 29.01
CA LEU A 655 51.80 -2.79 29.91
C LEU A 655 52.05 -4.09 29.14
N LEU A 656 51.12 -4.50 28.28
CA LEU A 656 51.22 -5.74 27.50
C LEU A 656 52.37 -5.67 26.49
N THR A 657 52.54 -4.53 25.81
CA THR A 657 53.64 -4.25 24.88
C THR A 657 54.99 -4.35 25.58
N ASN A 658 55.12 -3.78 26.79
CA ASN A 658 56.36 -3.83 27.55
C ASN A 658 56.64 -5.23 28.12
N LEU A 659 55.59 -5.99 28.51
CA LEU A 659 55.71 -7.37 28.97
C LEU A 659 56.19 -8.28 27.85
N LEU A 660 55.60 -8.19 26.67
CA LEU A 660 55.99 -8.97 25.50
C LEU A 660 57.29 -8.47 24.86
N GLY A 661 57.60 -7.17 25.04
CA GLY A 661 58.87 -6.54 24.69
C GLY A 661 60.12 -7.20 25.29
N GLN A 662 59.95 -8.03 26.33
CA GLN A 662 61.02 -8.84 26.92
C GLN A 662 61.41 -10.05 26.06
N HIS A 663 60.54 -10.48 25.14
CA HIS A 663 60.75 -11.65 24.26
C HIS A 663 60.72 -11.28 22.76
N VAL A 664 59.83 -10.37 22.35
CA VAL A 664 59.63 -9.98 20.95
C VAL A 664 59.78 -8.45 20.83
N PRO A 665 60.48 -7.91 19.82
CA PRO A 665 60.57 -6.47 19.62
C PRO A 665 59.19 -5.80 19.51
N ALA A 666 59.02 -4.64 20.14
CA ALA A 666 57.74 -3.93 20.18
C ALA A 666 57.19 -3.58 18.78
N THR A 667 58.07 -3.32 17.81
CA THR A 667 57.70 -3.05 16.41
C THR A 667 57.03 -4.27 15.76
N VAL A 668 57.62 -5.46 15.94
CA VAL A 668 57.09 -6.73 15.44
C VAL A 668 55.76 -7.06 16.12
N TRP A 669 55.68 -6.90 17.45
CA TRP A 669 54.44 -7.13 18.20
C TRP A 669 53.31 -6.20 17.76
N ASN A 670 53.57 -4.89 17.65
CA ASN A 670 52.57 -3.91 17.23
C ASN A 670 52.08 -4.16 15.80
N ARG A 671 53.00 -4.53 14.88
CA ARG A 671 52.66 -4.90 13.50
C ARG A 671 51.80 -6.17 13.45
N LEU A 672 52.15 -7.18 14.25
CA LEU A 672 51.36 -8.41 14.38
C LEU A 672 49.95 -8.13 14.90
N VAL A 673 49.83 -7.32 15.96
CA VAL A 673 48.54 -6.92 16.53
C VAL A 673 47.70 -6.18 15.48
N ALA A 674 48.30 -5.27 14.70
CA ALA A 674 47.61 -4.55 13.64
C ALA A 674 47.10 -5.50 12.53
N GLY A 675 47.93 -6.46 12.11
CA GLY A 675 47.56 -7.47 11.11
C GLY A 675 46.45 -8.40 11.62
N LEU A 676 46.57 -8.87 12.86
CA LEU A 676 45.56 -9.73 13.49
C LEU A 676 44.22 -9.00 13.64
N ASN A 677 44.25 -7.73 14.07
CA ASN A 677 43.06 -6.88 14.18
C ASN A 677 42.40 -6.63 12.82
N ALA A 678 43.17 -6.53 11.74
CA ALA A 678 42.64 -6.41 10.38
C ALA A 678 41.84 -7.66 9.96
N GLN A 679 42.29 -8.86 10.36
CA GLN A 679 41.55 -10.11 10.11
C GLN A 679 40.35 -10.27 11.06
N LEU A 680 40.55 -10.08 12.37
CA LEU A 680 39.53 -10.19 13.41
C LEU A 680 38.33 -9.27 13.17
N ARG A 681 38.56 -8.09 12.58
CA ARG A 681 37.51 -7.16 12.15
C ARG A 681 36.41 -7.84 11.33
N THR A 682 36.78 -8.77 10.45
CA THR A 682 35.85 -9.42 9.52
C THR A 682 35.10 -10.60 10.15
N VAL A 683 35.50 -11.02 11.35
CA VAL A 683 34.87 -12.11 12.10
C VAL A 683 33.53 -11.66 12.64
N ARG A 684 32.49 -12.47 12.38
CA ARG A 684 31.12 -12.22 12.85
C ARG A 684 30.68 -13.32 13.79
N HIS A 685 30.02 -12.93 14.87
CA HIS A 685 29.46 -13.87 15.84
C HIS A 685 28.50 -14.89 15.21
N GLY A 686 27.57 -14.42 14.35
CA GLY A 686 26.57 -15.27 13.68
C GLY A 686 27.10 -16.16 12.55
N SER A 687 28.40 -16.10 12.23
CA SER A 687 29.04 -16.96 11.23
C SER A 687 30.46 -17.32 11.66
N ILE A 688 30.65 -17.56 12.97
CA ILE A 688 31.98 -17.70 13.58
C ILE A 688 32.77 -18.88 13.00
N ARG A 689 32.10 -20.00 12.66
CA ARG A 689 32.72 -21.20 12.06
C ARG A 689 33.44 -20.90 10.74
N THR A 690 32.82 -20.11 9.87
CA THR A 690 33.39 -19.77 8.56
C THR A 690 34.33 -18.58 8.64
N ALA A 691 34.11 -17.68 9.60
CA ALA A 691 34.85 -16.43 9.69
C ALA A 691 36.17 -16.54 10.47
N LEU A 692 36.30 -17.50 11.39
CA LEU A 692 37.54 -17.76 12.13
C LEU A 692 38.59 -18.55 11.33
N GLY A 693 38.18 -19.34 10.33
CA GLY A 693 39.13 -20.10 9.48
C GLY A 693 40.24 -19.23 8.89
N PRO A 694 39.91 -18.12 8.19
CA PRO A 694 40.92 -17.19 7.67
C PRO A 694 41.85 -16.57 8.74
N VAL A 695 41.39 -16.46 9.99
CA VAL A 695 42.20 -15.95 11.10
C VAL A 695 43.19 -17.01 11.56
N VAL A 696 42.77 -18.27 11.69
CA VAL A 696 43.63 -19.40 12.03
C VAL A 696 44.70 -19.60 10.95
N ASP A 697 44.29 -19.56 9.68
CA ASP A 697 45.21 -19.64 8.54
C ASP A 697 46.24 -18.50 8.56
N TRP A 698 45.80 -17.27 8.86
CA TRP A 698 46.68 -16.11 8.95
C TRP A 698 47.66 -16.21 10.13
N ILE A 699 47.21 -16.67 11.30
CA ILE A 699 48.09 -16.90 12.47
C ILE A 699 49.17 -17.93 12.12
N ASN A 700 48.80 -19.03 11.45
CA ASN A 700 49.74 -20.10 11.09
C ASN A 700 50.71 -19.71 9.96
N SER A 701 50.27 -18.89 9.01
CA SER A 701 51.10 -18.51 7.84
C SER A 701 51.93 -17.23 8.04
N HIS A 702 51.38 -16.21 8.71
CA HIS A 702 52.03 -14.90 8.87
C HIS A 702 52.57 -14.67 10.28
N GLY A 703 51.81 -15.08 11.32
CA GLY A 703 52.12 -14.78 12.72
C GLY A 703 53.16 -15.70 13.34
N ASN A 704 52.84 -16.98 13.49
CA ASN A 704 53.67 -17.98 14.18
C ASN A 704 55.07 -18.15 13.58
N PRO A 705 55.28 -18.16 12.24
CA PRO A 705 56.63 -18.30 11.67
C PRO A 705 57.61 -17.20 12.10
N GLN A 706 57.14 -15.96 12.29
CA GLN A 706 57.99 -14.87 12.78
C GLN A 706 58.17 -14.89 14.31
N LEU A 707 57.16 -15.35 15.05
CA LEU A 707 57.24 -15.42 16.51
C LEU A 707 58.06 -16.61 17.01
N GLU A 708 58.05 -17.72 16.28
CA GLU A 708 58.86 -18.91 16.61
C GLU A 708 60.36 -18.60 16.54
N PHE A 709 60.79 -17.68 15.67
CA PHE A 709 62.16 -17.16 15.65
C PHE A 709 62.57 -16.51 16.99
N HIS A 710 61.60 -15.96 17.72
CA HIS A 710 61.78 -15.36 19.05
C HIS A 710 61.40 -16.28 20.21
N GLY A 711 61.11 -17.57 19.95
CA GLY A 711 60.71 -18.54 20.97
C GLY A 711 59.32 -18.30 21.56
N VAL A 712 58.44 -17.62 20.84
CA VAL A 712 57.05 -17.33 21.25
C VAL A 712 56.09 -18.00 20.27
N LYS A 713 55.01 -18.61 20.79
CA LYS A 713 53.94 -19.19 19.96
C LYS A 713 52.58 -18.67 20.38
N ILE A 714 51.70 -18.39 19.42
CA ILE A 714 50.34 -17.94 19.65
C ILE A 714 49.34 -18.97 19.12
N GLU A 715 48.37 -19.31 19.95
CA GLU A 715 47.24 -20.16 19.56
C GLU A 715 45.92 -19.48 19.90
N LEU A 716 44.93 -19.67 19.02
CA LEU A 716 43.58 -19.15 19.23
C LEU A 716 42.84 -20.04 20.24
N GLY A 717 42.12 -19.43 21.17
CA GLY A 717 41.36 -20.16 22.19
C GLY A 717 39.96 -19.59 22.42
N TRP A 718 39.10 -20.42 22.97
CA TRP A 718 37.85 -19.99 23.61
C TRP A 718 37.98 -20.21 25.12
N PHE A 719 37.47 -19.26 25.89
CA PHE A 719 37.51 -19.28 27.35
C PHE A 719 36.06 -19.37 27.88
N GLN A 720 35.85 -20.32 28.78
CA GLN A 720 34.55 -20.85 29.20
C GLN A 720 33.73 -19.82 29.98
N ALA A 721 32.56 -20.28 30.37
CA ALA A 721 31.32 -19.99 29.69
C ALA A 721 30.38 -19.82 30.86
N THR A 722 29.84 -18.63 31.00
CA THR A 722 28.94 -18.34 32.10
C THR A 722 27.75 -19.29 32.06
N ALA A 723 26.96 -19.39 33.13
CA ALA A 723 25.81 -20.31 33.19
C ALA A 723 24.80 -20.13 32.03
N SER A 724 24.89 -19.01 31.28
CA SER A 724 24.12 -18.67 30.08
C SER A 724 24.66 -19.27 28.77
N GLY A 725 25.86 -19.86 28.76
CA GLY A 725 26.50 -20.47 27.58
C GLY A 725 27.28 -19.50 26.67
N TYR A 726 27.64 -18.31 27.17
CA TYR A 726 28.48 -17.34 26.42
C TYR A 726 29.96 -17.70 26.51
N PHE A 727 30.68 -17.76 25.39
CA PHE A 727 32.14 -17.99 25.35
C PHE A 727 32.89 -16.73 24.90
N GLN A 728 34.04 -16.47 25.51
CA GLN A 728 34.94 -15.38 25.10
C GLN A 728 36.05 -15.93 24.21
N LEU A 729 36.38 -15.23 23.13
CA LEU A 729 37.51 -15.57 22.26
C LEU A 729 38.75 -14.83 22.73
N GLY A 730 39.92 -15.44 22.53
CA GLY A 730 41.20 -14.79 22.78
C GLY A 730 42.36 -15.59 22.24
N ILE A 731 43.57 -15.17 22.58
CA ILE A 731 44.80 -15.88 22.26
C ILE A 731 45.49 -16.37 23.52
N VAL A 732 46.15 -17.52 23.39
CA VAL A 732 47.09 -18.06 24.37
C VAL A 732 48.49 -17.80 23.83
N VAL A 733 49.30 -17.08 24.61
CA VAL A 733 50.71 -16.81 24.29
C VAL A 733 51.58 -17.73 25.15
N ALA A 734 52.40 -18.55 24.52
CA ALA A 734 53.35 -19.44 25.17
C ALA A 734 54.79 -19.04 24.79
N VAL A 735 55.73 -19.18 25.73
CA VAL A 735 57.14 -18.76 25.56
C VAL A 735 58.08 -19.91 25.97
N GLY A 736 59.06 -20.24 25.11
CA GLY A 736 60.03 -21.33 25.31
C GLY A 736 59.53 -22.71 24.88
N ASP A 737 60.29 -23.76 25.20
CA ASP A 737 59.96 -25.17 24.94
C ASP A 737 58.84 -25.69 25.88
N TYR A 738 57.75 -24.93 26.00
CA TYR A 738 56.49 -25.50 26.47
C TYR A 738 55.97 -26.42 25.36
N SER A 739 56.42 -27.66 25.37
CA SER A 739 55.72 -28.71 24.65
C SER A 739 54.32 -28.81 25.24
N LEU A 740 53.31 -28.31 24.51
CA LEU A 740 51.88 -28.50 24.76
C LEU A 740 51.45 -29.99 24.80
N LEU A 741 52.42 -30.92 24.77
CA LEU A 741 52.25 -32.34 25.05
C LEU A 741 51.79 -32.61 26.50
N ASP A 742 52.11 -31.75 27.46
CA ASP A 742 51.69 -31.91 28.87
C ASP A 742 50.20 -31.57 29.12
N LEU A 743 49.51 -31.01 28.11
CA LEU A 743 48.05 -30.84 28.12
C LEU A 743 47.31 -32.02 27.43
N HIS A 744 48.05 -33.02 26.95
CA HIS A 744 47.51 -34.19 26.25
C HIS A 744 47.57 -35.50 27.03
N GLN A 745 48.15 -35.52 28.24
CA GLN A 745 48.55 -36.74 28.94
C GLN A 745 47.96 -36.92 30.35
N SER A 746 46.73 -36.46 30.60
CA SER A 746 45.99 -36.80 31.83
C SER A 746 44.84 -37.79 31.58
N ASP A 747 45.08 -38.87 30.83
CA ASP A 747 44.21 -40.04 30.81
C ASP A 747 44.98 -41.25 30.26
N THR A 748 45.71 -41.95 31.13
CA THR A 748 46.04 -43.37 30.92
C THR A 748 46.27 -44.02 32.29
N TRP A 749 45.90 -45.31 32.42
CA TRP A 749 45.83 -46.17 33.62
C TRP A 749 44.50 -45.99 34.38
N VAL A 750 43.54 -46.94 34.45
CA VAL A 750 43.49 -48.41 34.53
C VAL A 750 42.06 -48.82 34.06
N GLY A 751 41.69 -49.94 33.45
CA GLY A 751 42.32 -51.19 33.05
C GLY A 751 41.28 -52.04 32.29
N THR A 752 41.80 -52.94 31.44
CA THR A 752 41.28 -54.26 31.04
C THR A 752 39.86 -54.47 30.49
N ASP A 753 39.89 -54.93 29.23
CA ASP A 753 39.21 -56.13 28.69
C ASP A 753 38.11 -56.01 27.62
N GLU A 754 38.37 -56.81 26.58
CA GLU A 754 37.51 -57.39 25.55
C GLU A 754 37.03 -56.58 24.32
N VAL A 755 37.79 -56.81 23.25
CA VAL A 755 37.42 -56.78 21.83
C VAL A 755 36.38 -57.88 21.51
N VAL A 756 35.17 -57.55 21.01
CA VAL A 756 34.44 -58.36 20.00
C VAL A 756 33.44 -57.53 19.15
N ARG A 757 33.71 -57.55 17.84
CA ARG A 757 32.84 -57.51 16.62
C ARG A 757 31.44 -56.84 16.58
N LYS A 758 31.37 -55.91 15.62
CA LYS A 758 30.36 -55.73 14.53
C LYS A 758 29.27 -56.82 14.35
N ASN A 759 27.98 -56.40 14.25
CA ASN A 759 27.10 -56.46 13.06
C ASN A 759 25.58 -56.28 13.41
N VAL A 760 24.97 -55.15 12.97
CA VAL A 760 23.75 -54.95 12.10
C VAL A 760 22.67 -56.08 12.04
N PRO A 761 21.32 -55.89 11.77
CA PRO A 761 20.48 -54.71 11.37
C PRO A 761 19.04 -54.56 11.98
N HIS A 762 18.42 -53.39 11.69
CA HIS A 762 17.00 -53.14 11.30
C HIS A 762 15.81 -53.31 12.28
N GLY A 763 14.92 -52.31 12.32
CA GLY A 763 13.52 -52.52 12.74
C GLY A 763 12.62 -51.30 13.02
N LYS A 764 12.09 -50.67 11.95
CA LYS A 764 10.75 -50.04 11.79
C LYS A 764 10.06 -49.22 12.93
N LYS A 765 9.75 -47.97 12.54
CA LYS A 765 8.43 -47.27 12.54
C LYS A 765 7.67 -46.96 13.85
N ASN A 766 7.44 -45.64 13.98
CA ASN A 766 6.18 -44.93 14.29
C ASN A 766 5.77 -44.60 15.74
N LEU A 767 5.76 -43.27 15.96
CA LEU A 767 4.65 -42.44 16.44
C LEU A 767 4.29 -42.46 17.94
N LYS A 768 4.65 -41.36 18.63
CA LYS A 768 3.80 -40.48 19.46
C LYS A 768 4.67 -39.34 19.99
N GLN A 769 4.40 -38.11 19.56
CA GLN A 769 3.53 -37.14 20.23
C GLN A 769 4.27 -36.38 21.34
N LEU A 770 4.50 -35.09 21.04
CA LEU A 770 4.68 -33.95 21.94
C LEU A 770 5.07 -34.27 23.39
N GLN A 771 6.35 -34.08 23.69
CA GLN A 771 6.74 -33.46 24.95
C GLN A 771 7.96 -32.57 24.72
N HIS A 772 7.69 -31.27 24.73
CA HIS A 772 8.70 -30.22 24.90
C HIS A 772 9.55 -30.55 26.14
N SER A 773 10.77 -30.99 25.92
CA SER A 773 11.84 -30.89 26.92
C SER A 773 13.17 -30.74 26.17
N TRP A 774 13.89 -29.69 26.54
CA TRP A 774 15.17 -29.27 25.98
C TRP A 774 16.20 -30.41 26.01
N PRO A 775 16.96 -30.67 24.93
CA PRO A 775 18.03 -31.66 25.00
C PRO A 775 19.25 -31.06 25.71
N TYR A 776 19.51 -31.66 26.87
CA TYR A 776 20.78 -31.73 27.60
C TYR A 776 22.01 -31.73 26.67
N MET A 777 22.96 -30.83 26.92
CA MET A 777 24.33 -30.95 26.40
C MET A 777 24.94 -32.25 26.92
N SER A 778 25.32 -33.17 26.03
CA SER A 778 26.14 -34.32 26.38
C SER A 778 27.32 -34.49 25.41
N ASN A 779 28.52 -34.44 26.00
CA ASN A 779 29.69 -35.26 25.70
C ASN A 779 30.32 -35.22 24.29
N SER A 780 30.88 -34.08 23.85
CA SER A 780 31.95 -34.15 22.82
C SER A 780 32.99 -33.02 22.82
N LEU A 781 32.89 -31.98 23.66
CA LEU A 781 33.99 -31.03 23.85
C LEU A 781 34.77 -31.46 25.09
N SER A 782 35.95 -32.04 24.90
CA SER A 782 36.88 -32.35 25.98
C SER A 782 37.15 -31.09 26.81
N LEU A 783 36.55 -31.03 27.99
CA LEU A 783 36.76 -29.97 28.97
C LEU A 783 38.22 -30.06 29.45
N LYS A 784 39.15 -29.37 28.78
CA LYS A 784 40.55 -29.31 29.18
C LYS A 784 40.79 -28.04 29.97
N ARG A 785 41.31 -28.17 31.20
CA ARG A 785 41.63 -27.05 32.07
C ARG A 785 42.93 -26.41 31.59
N ILE A 786 42.86 -25.32 30.84
CA ILE A 786 44.04 -24.59 30.39
C ILE A 786 44.47 -23.67 31.54
N THR A 787 45.36 -24.20 32.39
CA THR A 787 46.00 -23.54 33.54
C THR A 787 45.07 -22.94 34.62
N GLY A 788 45.32 -23.33 35.87
CA GLY A 788 45.03 -22.46 37.01
C GLY A 788 43.58 -22.13 37.34
N GLY A 789 42.59 -22.93 36.90
CA GLY A 789 41.17 -22.75 37.25
C GLY A 789 40.31 -22.10 36.16
N ILE A 790 40.89 -21.66 35.04
CA ILE A 790 40.13 -21.16 33.88
C ILE A 790 39.74 -22.36 33.01
N ASN A 791 38.44 -22.56 32.85
CA ASN A 791 37.92 -23.54 31.91
C ASN A 791 38.01 -22.92 30.49
N GLY A 792 38.42 -23.67 29.49
CA GLY A 792 38.57 -23.18 28.10
C GLY A 792 39.07 -24.26 27.15
N GLY A 793 39.25 -23.93 25.88
CA GLY A 793 39.79 -24.86 24.88
C GLY A 793 40.49 -24.15 23.73
N LEU A 794 41.47 -24.81 23.13
CA LEU A 794 42.18 -24.31 21.94
C LEU A 794 41.34 -24.52 20.68
N ILE A 795 41.43 -23.59 19.74
CA ILE A 795 40.70 -23.60 18.47
C ILE A 795 41.68 -23.94 17.33
N ASN A 796 41.65 -25.21 16.94
CA ASN A 796 42.28 -25.74 15.72
C ASN A 796 41.22 -26.06 14.65
N ASP A 797 41.64 -26.37 13.42
CA ASP A 797 40.76 -26.68 12.28
C ASP A 797 39.74 -27.80 12.56
N ALA A 798 40.10 -28.77 13.41
CA ALA A 798 39.21 -29.84 13.84
C ALA A 798 38.12 -29.36 14.83
N THR A 799 38.51 -28.59 15.83
CA THR A 799 37.62 -28.05 16.88
C THR A 799 36.78 -26.86 16.41
N LEU A 800 37.18 -26.20 15.32
CA LEU A 800 36.44 -25.10 14.70
C LEU A 800 35.04 -25.55 14.25
N LYS A 801 34.92 -26.79 13.77
CA LYS A 801 33.66 -27.37 13.25
C LYS A 801 32.66 -27.70 14.37
N SER A 802 33.14 -27.89 15.60
CA SER A 802 32.33 -28.25 16.78
C SER A 802 31.84 -27.06 17.61
N LEU A 803 32.21 -25.82 17.26
CA LEU A 803 31.74 -24.61 17.97
C LEU A 803 30.25 -24.35 17.67
N ASP A 804 29.37 -24.56 18.64
CA ASP A 804 27.94 -24.24 18.51
C ASP A 804 27.68 -22.73 18.68
N PHE A 805 26.84 -22.19 17.80
CA PHE A 805 26.39 -20.79 17.87
C PHE A 805 24.89 -20.70 17.58
N LYS A 806 24.21 -19.78 18.27
CA LYS A 806 22.81 -19.46 17.98
C LYS A 806 22.74 -18.55 16.75
N ARG A 807 21.94 -18.93 15.75
CA ARG A 807 21.58 -18.03 14.64
C ARG A 807 20.63 -16.96 15.16
N ASP A 808 21.00 -15.70 15.01
CA ASP A 808 20.16 -14.57 15.40
C ASP A 808 18.93 -14.46 14.50
N PHE A 809 17.76 -14.16 15.09
CA PHE A 809 16.51 -13.87 14.35
C PHE A 809 16.66 -12.67 13.38
N LEU A 810 17.67 -11.81 13.59
CA LEU A 810 18.01 -10.66 12.75
C LEU A 810 19.00 -10.98 11.61
N PHE A 811 19.15 -12.26 11.24
CA PHE A 811 20.02 -12.70 10.14
C PHE A 811 19.93 -11.89 8.82
N PRO A 812 18.75 -11.45 8.34
CA PRO A 812 18.71 -10.61 7.12
C PRO A 812 19.34 -9.22 7.33
N LEU A 813 19.26 -8.64 8.53
CA LEU A 813 19.93 -7.36 8.85
C LEU A 813 21.46 -7.53 8.97
N SER A 814 21.93 -8.71 9.37
CA SER A 814 23.38 -9.01 9.43
C SER A 814 24.02 -9.20 8.05
N LEU A 815 23.23 -9.36 6.98
CA LEU A 815 23.70 -9.30 5.58
C LEU A 815 23.91 -7.86 5.10
N LEU A 816 23.22 -6.88 5.69
CA LEU A 816 23.32 -5.46 5.34
C LEU A 816 24.38 -4.75 6.19
N LEU A 817 24.42 -5.02 7.48
CA LEU A 817 25.37 -4.45 8.43
C LEU A 817 26.54 -5.41 8.63
N CYS A 818 27.66 -5.09 7.99
CA CYS A 818 28.76 -6.02 7.78
C CYS A 818 30.09 -5.30 7.96
N ASN A 819 30.96 -5.81 8.84
CA ASN A 819 32.36 -5.39 8.82
C ASN A 819 33.03 -5.99 7.57
N THR A 820 33.54 -5.13 6.69
CA THR A 820 34.19 -5.52 5.42
C THR A 820 35.67 -5.09 5.40
N ARG A 821 36.42 -5.64 4.44
CA ARG A 821 37.77 -5.16 4.08
C ARG A 821 37.70 -3.77 3.40
N PRO A 822 38.77 -2.96 3.51
CA PRO A 822 38.81 -1.63 2.90
C PRO A 822 39.13 -1.71 1.39
N VAL A 823 38.77 -0.66 0.64
CA VAL A 823 38.78 -0.61 -0.85
C VAL A 823 39.75 0.45 -1.41
N GLY A 824 40.24 1.40 -0.59
CA GLY A 824 41.32 2.32 -0.98
C GLY A 824 40.93 3.54 -1.82
N ARG A 825 39.64 3.79 -2.08
CA ARG A 825 39.14 4.93 -2.88
C ARG A 825 38.20 5.86 -2.10
N GLN A 826 38.70 6.50 -1.06
CA GLN A 826 37.91 7.22 -0.06
C GLN A 826 37.03 8.35 -0.64
N ASP A 827 37.58 9.23 -1.48
CA ASP A 827 36.86 10.41 -1.98
C ASP A 827 35.71 10.05 -2.94
N THR A 828 35.92 9.09 -3.83
CA THR A 828 34.86 8.58 -4.71
C THR A 828 33.75 7.88 -3.94
N VAL A 829 34.09 7.07 -2.93
CA VAL A 829 33.09 6.41 -2.08
C VAL A 829 32.28 7.46 -1.31
N GLN A 830 32.94 8.51 -0.82
CA GLN A 830 32.27 9.59 -0.10
C GLN A 830 31.31 10.39 -1.00
N PHE A 831 31.72 10.75 -2.22
CA PHE A 831 30.84 11.43 -3.18
C PHE A 831 29.61 10.60 -3.52
N LEU A 832 29.79 9.29 -3.76
CA LEU A 832 28.69 8.35 -4.00
C LEU A 832 27.74 8.29 -2.80
N ILE A 833 28.25 8.25 -1.56
CA ILE A 833 27.41 8.29 -0.35
C ILE A 833 26.57 9.57 -0.29
N THR A 834 27.14 10.73 -0.62
CA THR A 834 26.40 12.02 -0.65
C THR A 834 25.28 11.98 -1.68
N LEU A 835 25.55 11.50 -2.90
CA LEU A 835 24.53 11.35 -3.95
C LEU A 835 23.42 10.39 -3.51
N MET A 836 23.79 9.25 -2.92
CA MET A 836 22.84 8.26 -2.42
C MET A 836 22.00 8.77 -1.24
N LEU A 837 22.57 9.58 -0.35
CA LEU A 837 21.85 10.24 0.76
C LEU A 837 20.74 11.17 0.24
N LEU A 838 21.04 11.95 -0.80
CA LEU A 838 20.08 12.86 -1.42
C LEU A 838 19.01 12.09 -2.20
N ALA A 839 19.40 11.06 -2.94
CA ALA A 839 18.46 10.19 -3.64
C ALA A 839 17.51 9.49 -2.66
N ASP A 840 18.02 8.91 -1.56
CA ASP A 840 17.22 8.28 -0.50
C ASP A 840 16.21 9.28 0.10
N LEU A 841 16.62 10.51 0.40
CA LEU A 841 15.69 11.55 0.87
C LEU A 841 14.59 11.86 -0.16
N SER A 842 14.95 12.02 -1.43
CA SER A 842 13.97 12.34 -2.48
C SER A 842 12.94 11.22 -2.67
N VAL A 843 13.39 9.97 -2.71
CA VAL A 843 12.49 8.81 -2.90
C VAL A 843 11.66 8.56 -1.64
N THR A 844 12.20 8.77 -0.44
CA THR A 844 11.43 8.62 0.81
C THR A 844 10.32 9.67 0.90
N LEU A 845 10.58 10.92 0.50
CA LEU A 845 9.56 11.98 0.43
C LEU A 845 8.48 11.65 -0.62
N LEU A 846 8.87 11.19 -1.82
CA LEU A 846 7.91 10.78 -2.86
C LEU A 846 7.03 9.62 -2.40
N MET A 847 7.60 8.64 -1.71
CA MET A 847 6.86 7.52 -1.14
C MET A 847 5.87 8.01 -0.07
N LEU A 848 6.30 8.82 0.89
CA LEU A 848 5.41 9.37 1.92
C LEU A 848 4.28 10.21 1.33
N LEU A 849 4.57 11.02 0.32
CA LEU A 849 3.56 11.78 -0.42
C LEU A 849 2.55 10.84 -1.07
N GLN A 850 3.02 9.78 -1.74
CA GLN A 850 2.15 8.79 -2.37
C GLN A 850 1.20 8.13 -1.34
N PHE A 851 1.71 7.65 -0.21
CA PHE A 851 0.88 7.01 0.81
C PHE A 851 -0.09 7.98 1.50
N TYR A 852 0.31 9.24 1.70
CA TYR A 852 -0.58 10.28 2.22
C TYR A 852 -1.84 10.45 1.35
N TRP A 853 -1.66 10.44 0.03
CA TRP A 853 -2.78 10.55 -0.91
C TRP A 853 -3.61 9.27 -1.03
N ILE A 854 -3.01 8.09 -0.88
CA ILE A 854 -3.74 6.82 -0.91
C ILE A 854 -4.65 6.71 0.32
N SER A 855 -4.09 6.90 1.51
CA SER A 855 -4.81 6.79 2.78
C SER A 855 -4.01 7.40 3.93
N LEU A 856 -4.64 8.31 4.69
CA LEU A 856 -4.05 8.87 5.91
C LEU A 856 -3.65 7.75 6.90
N ALA A 857 -4.44 6.68 7.00
CA ALA A 857 -4.14 5.54 7.87
C ALA A 857 -2.90 4.78 7.40
N ALA A 858 -2.71 4.59 6.09
CA ALA A 858 -1.52 3.95 5.54
C ALA A 858 -0.26 4.82 5.75
N PHE A 859 -0.38 6.13 5.53
CA PHE A 859 0.69 7.10 5.83
C PHE A 859 1.10 7.05 7.31
N LEU A 860 0.13 7.12 8.24
CA LEU A 860 0.40 7.05 9.68
C LEU A 860 1.00 5.69 10.08
N SER A 861 0.59 4.58 9.45
CA SER A 861 1.16 3.26 9.73
C SER A 861 2.63 3.17 9.35
N VAL A 862 3.00 3.68 8.17
CA VAL A 862 4.42 3.70 7.72
C VAL A 862 5.27 4.63 8.58
N LEU A 863 4.71 5.77 9.00
CA LEU A 863 5.43 6.75 9.80
C LEU A 863 5.55 6.33 11.28
N LEU A 864 4.46 5.93 11.95
CA LEU A 864 4.42 5.81 13.42
C LEU A 864 5.02 4.51 13.99
N ILE A 865 5.23 3.47 13.17
CA ILE A 865 5.75 2.19 13.66
C ILE A 865 7.20 2.32 14.17
N LEU A 866 8.05 3.03 13.44
CA LEU A 866 9.39 3.44 13.87
C LEU A 866 9.64 4.89 13.42
N PRO A 867 9.11 5.90 14.14
CA PRO A 867 8.95 7.28 13.67
C PRO A 867 10.25 7.96 13.30
N LEU A 868 11.33 7.61 13.99
CA LEU A 868 12.63 8.18 13.71
C LEU A 868 13.36 7.45 12.58
N SER A 869 12.98 6.23 12.20
CA SER A 869 13.80 5.40 11.31
C SER A 869 13.78 5.83 9.84
N LEU A 870 12.68 6.40 9.32
CA LEU A 870 12.60 6.83 7.92
C LEU A 870 13.28 8.18 7.66
N LEU A 871 13.09 9.15 8.56
CA LEU A 871 13.52 10.53 8.36
C LEU A 871 14.88 10.87 8.99
N SER A 872 15.30 10.17 10.05
CA SER A 872 16.59 10.42 10.70
C SER A 872 17.85 9.90 9.97
N PRO A 873 17.81 8.93 9.03
CA PRO A 873 19.00 8.53 8.28
C PRO A 873 19.65 9.70 7.55
N PHE A 874 18.86 10.57 6.92
CA PHE A 874 19.37 11.74 6.20
C PHE A 874 20.17 12.71 7.10
N PRO A 875 19.61 13.28 8.20
CA PRO A 875 20.35 14.18 9.07
C PRO A 875 21.50 13.47 9.80
N ALA A 876 21.36 12.19 10.17
CA ALA A 876 22.46 11.43 10.78
C ALA A 876 23.62 11.22 9.79
N GLY A 877 23.32 10.90 8.53
CA GLY A 877 24.31 10.74 7.47
C GLY A 877 24.98 12.07 7.10
N LEU A 878 24.22 13.16 7.04
CA LEU A 878 24.75 14.50 6.82
C LEU A 878 25.69 14.92 7.96
N ASN A 879 25.28 14.72 9.22
CA ASN A 879 26.10 15.01 10.39
C ASN A 879 27.40 14.17 10.39
N ALA A 880 27.32 12.89 10.03
CA ALA A 880 28.50 12.04 9.87
C ALA A 880 29.45 12.57 8.79
N LEU A 881 28.92 13.06 7.66
CA LEU A 881 29.68 13.62 6.54
C LEU A 881 30.51 14.86 6.91
N PHE A 882 29.99 15.73 7.79
CA PHE A 882 30.59 17.03 8.14
C PHE A 882 31.40 17.03 9.46
N SER A 883 31.45 15.92 10.19
CA SER A 883 32.17 15.84 11.47
C SER A 883 33.71 15.75 11.31
N LYS A 884 34.47 16.52 12.09
CA LYS A 884 35.89 16.82 11.80
C LYS A 884 36.95 15.79 12.22
N GLU A 885 36.75 14.89 13.18
CA GLU A 885 37.88 14.07 13.71
C GLU A 885 37.41 12.89 14.61
N PRO A 886 38.30 12.03 15.17
CA PRO A 886 38.37 10.54 15.10
C PRO A 886 37.10 9.72 15.45
N ARG A 887 36.02 10.34 15.92
CA ARG A 887 34.66 9.77 16.05
C ARG A 887 33.97 9.45 14.70
N ARG A 888 34.69 9.53 13.57
CA ARG A 888 34.12 9.36 12.22
C ARG A 888 33.50 7.97 12.04
N ALA A 889 34.21 6.91 12.42
CA ALA A 889 33.72 5.54 12.21
C ALA A 889 32.49 5.22 13.06
N SER A 890 32.44 5.68 14.31
CA SER A 890 31.29 5.43 15.19
C SER A 890 30.03 6.19 14.75
N LEU A 891 30.17 7.41 14.24
CA LEU A 891 29.03 8.18 13.68
C LEU A 891 28.46 7.53 12.41
N PHE A 892 29.32 7.07 11.50
CA PHE A 892 28.87 6.33 10.31
C PHE A 892 28.25 4.99 10.65
N ARG A 893 28.74 4.28 11.69
CA ARG A 893 28.09 3.06 12.21
C ARG A 893 26.68 3.36 12.73
N VAL A 894 26.47 4.45 13.47
CA VAL A 894 25.14 4.89 13.93
C VAL A 894 24.22 5.24 12.77
N TYR A 895 24.73 5.94 11.75
CA TYR A 895 23.97 6.21 10.52
C TYR A 895 23.57 4.93 9.77
N ALA A 896 24.49 3.98 9.60
CA ALA A 896 24.20 2.69 8.99
C ALA A 896 23.06 1.95 9.71
N LEU A 897 23.02 2.09 11.04
CA LEU A 897 21.99 1.48 11.87
C LEU A 897 20.62 2.14 11.69
N TRP A 898 20.55 3.47 11.59
CA TRP A 898 19.33 4.17 11.18
C TRP A 898 18.85 3.76 9.80
N ASN A 899 19.78 3.61 8.84
CA ASN A 899 19.43 3.15 7.51
C ASN A 899 18.88 1.71 7.53
N ALA A 900 19.45 0.83 8.33
CA ALA A 900 18.98 -0.54 8.47
C ALA A 900 17.60 -0.64 9.14
N THR A 901 17.33 0.15 10.19
CA THR A 901 16.02 0.14 10.87
C THR A 901 14.89 0.65 9.97
N SER A 902 15.20 1.58 9.05
CA SER A 902 14.23 2.12 8.10
C SER A 902 13.64 1.08 7.12
N LEU A 903 14.33 -0.06 6.92
CA LEU A 903 13.84 -1.16 6.09
C LEU A 903 12.59 -1.82 6.67
N PHE A 904 12.40 -1.76 7.99
CA PHE A 904 11.17 -2.26 8.62
C PHE A 904 9.96 -1.45 8.17
N ASN A 905 10.07 -0.11 8.16
CA ASN A 905 8.99 0.76 7.66
C ASN A 905 8.75 0.59 6.16
N ILE A 906 9.78 0.26 5.36
CA ILE A 906 9.60 -0.11 3.95
C ILE A 906 8.84 -1.43 3.82
N GLY A 907 9.12 -2.41 4.67
CA GLY A 907 8.35 -3.66 4.76
C GLY A 907 6.89 -3.42 5.12
N VAL A 908 6.63 -2.51 6.08
CA VAL A 908 5.26 -2.07 6.41
C VAL A 908 4.60 -1.42 5.20
N ALA A 909 5.27 -0.50 4.50
CA ALA A 909 4.73 0.15 3.31
C ALA A 909 4.32 -0.88 2.23
N PHE A 910 5.14 -1.92 2.05
CA PHE A 910 4.84 -3.02 1.14
C PHE A 910 3.59 -3.82 1.58
N ILE A 911 3.48 -4.15 2.87
CA ILE A 911 2.30 -4.82 3.43
C ILE A 911 1.05 -3.94 3.31
N CYS A 912 1.16 -2.63 3.53
CA CYS A 912 0.05 -1.69 3.35
C CYS A 912 -0.43 -1.65 1.90
N CYS A 913 0.48 -1.62 0.91
CA CYS A 913 0.10 -1.72 -0.49
C CYS A 913 -0.57 -3.07 -0.81
N LEU A 914 -0.05 -4.18 -0.29
CA LEU A 914 -0.64 -5.52 -0.40
C LEU A 914 -2.07 -5.59 0.16
N LEU A 915 -2.29 -5.03 1.34
CA LEU A 915 -3.60 -4.99 1.99
C LEU A 915 -4.57 -4.08 1.23
N HIS A 916 -4.13 -2.91 0.78
CA HIS A 916 -4.95 -2.03 -0.07
C HIS A 916 -5.34 -2.71 -1.38
N TYR A 917 -4.41 -3.43 -2.00
CA TYR A 917 -4.65 -4.23 -3.19
C TYR A 917 -5.70 -5.32 -2.94
N ALA A 918 -5.52 -6.11 -1.87
CA ALA A 918 -6.46 -7.16 -1.50
C ALA A 918 -7.87 -6.60 -1.20
N LEU A 919 -7.97 -5.52 -0.41
CA LEU A 919 -9.25 -4.90 -0.05
C LEU A 919 -9.96 -4.28 -1.27
N SER A 920 -9.22 -3.67 -2.19
CA SER A 920 -9.78 -3.16 -3.45
C SER A 920 -10.34 -4.29 -4.34
N HIS A 921 -9.74 -5.48 -4.28
CA HIS A 921 -10.21 -6.65 -5.02
C HIS A 921 -11.55 -7.20 -4.49
N PHE A 922 -11.81 -7.06 -3.20
CA PHE A 922 -13.05 -7.57 -2.59
C PHE A 922 -14.26 -6.64 -2.76
N HIS A 923 -14.08 -5.35 -3.07
CA HIS A 923 -15.18 -4.37 -3.06
C HIS A 923 -15.93 -4.16 -4.40
N HIS A 924 -15.47 -4.71 -5.54
CA HIS A 924 -16.15 -4.55 -6.84
C HIS A 924 -16.24 -5.89 -7.61
N PRO A 925 -17.39 -6.59 -7.60
CA PRO A 925 -17.58 -7.81 -8.37
C PRO A 925 -17.98 -7.58 -9.84
N ASP A 926 -18.52 -6.40 -10.20
CA ASP A 926 -19.27 -6.26 -11.46
C ASP A 926 -18.71 -5.26 -12.48
N GLU A 927 -18.78 -5.72 -13.73
CA GLU A 927 -18.63 -5.06 -15.05
C GLU A 927 -17.24 -4.72 -15.61
N ALA A 928 -17.17 -4.84 -16.94
CA ALA A 928 -15.98 -4.83 -17.79
C ALA A 928 -15.13 -3.54 -17.71
N SER A 929 -15.64 -2.47 -17.10
CA SER A 929 -14.90 -1.25 -16.73
C SER A 929 -13.82 -1.50 -15.66
N ALA A 930 -13.99 -2.56 -14.85
CA ALA A 930 -13.03 -2.97 -13.82
C ALA A 930 -11.67 -3.39 -14.40
N ARG A 931 -11.59 -3.84 -15.67
CA ARG A 931 -10.31 -4.27 -16.27
C ARG A 931 -9.35 -3.09 -16.54
N ASN A 932 -9.87 -1.88 -16.75
CA ASN A 932 -9.07 -0.68 -17.00
C ASN A 932 -8.65 0.03 -15.70
N ILE A 933 -9.53 0.08 -14.67
CA ILE A 933 -9.17 0.53 -13.31
C ILE A 933 -8.07 -0.37 -12.73
N LYS A 934 -8.13 -1.67 -13.03
CA LYS A 934 -7.22 -2.71 -12.54
C LYS A 934 -5.79 -2.62 -13.05
N ARG A 935 -5.46 -1.79 -14.05
CA ARG A 935 -4.13 -1.82 -14.70
C ARG A 935 -3.15 -0.74 -14.24
N GLU A 936 -3.61 0.24 -13.45
CA GLU A 936 -2.85 1.48 -13.23
C GLU A 936 -2.67 1.85 -11.74
N ASP A 937 -3.58 1.43 -10.86
CA ASP A 937 -3.37 1.43 -9.40
C ASP A 937 -2.40 0.31 -8.92
N ASP A 938 -1.96 -0.56 -9.84
CA ASP A 938 -1.01 -1.67 -9.64
C ASP A 938 0.42 -1.24 -9.23
N LYS A 939 0.73 0.06 -9.20
CA LYS A 939 2.11 0.57 -9.02
C LYS A 939 2.45 1.08 -7.62
N CYS A 940 1.57 0.95 -6.61
CA CYS A 940 1.86 1.35 -5.21
C CYS A 940 3.17 0.74 -4.67
N TRP A 941 3.57 -0.42 -5.21
CA TRP A 941 4.65 -1.26 -4.72
C TRP A 941 6.02 -0.86 -5.32
N LEU A 942 6.03 -0.08 -6.39
CA LEU A 942 7.25 0.30 -7.11
C LEU A 942 8.18 1.17 -6.25
N LEU A 943 7.63 2.21 -5.61
CA LEU A 943 8.40 3.13 -4.77
C LEU A 943 9.03 2.44 -3.54
N PRO A 944 8.31 1.58 -2.79
CA PRO A 944 8.91 0.74 -1.75
C PRO A 944 10.07 -0.16 -2.24
N ILE A 945 9.94 -0.78 -3.42
CA ILE A 945 10.99 -1.62 -4.00
C ILE A 945 12.23 -0.79 -4.35
N ILE A 946 12.04 0.37 -4.99
CA ILE A 946 13.14 1.28 -5.33
C ILE A 946 13.87 1.73 -4.06
N LEU A 947 13.14 2.10 -3.00
CA LEU A 947 13.73 2.45 -1.70
C LEU A 947 14.53 1.30 -1.09
N PHE A 948 13.99 0.09 -1.12
CA PHE A 948 14.70 -1.09 -0.62
C PHE A 948 16.05 -1.29 -1.32
N LEU A 949 16.08 -1.13 -2.65
CA LEU A 949 17.31 -1.22 -3.44
C LEU A 949 18.30 -0.11 -3.08
N PHE A 950 17.85 1.14 -3.04
CA PHE A 950 18.71 2.28 -2.67
C PHE A 950 19.34 2.08 -1.29
N LYS A 951 18.55 1.69 -0.29
CA LYS A 951 19.06 1.48 1.07
C LYS A 951 20.00 0.30 1.18
N SER A 952 19.75 -0.77 0.45
CA SER A 952 20.63 -1.95 0.43
C SER A 952 21.99 -1.62 -0.17
N ILE A 953 22.01 -0.87 -1.27
CA ILE A 953 23.24 -0.40 -1.91
C ILE A 953 23.95 0.60 -0.99
N GLN A 954 23.21 1.53 -0.37
CA GLN A 954 23.74 2.54 0.54
C GLN A 954 24.42 1.90 1.75
N ALA A 955 23.82 0.87 2.35
CA ALA A 955 24.42 0.11 3.45
C ALA A 955 25.80 -0.48 3.07
N ARG A 956 25.97 -0.96 1.83
CA ARG A 956 27.25 -1.49 1.34
C ARG A 956 28.32 -0.42 1.20
N PHE A 957 27.98 0.72 0.57
CA PHE A 957 28.93 1.84 0.45
C PHE A 957 29.35 2.39 1.81
N VAL A 958 28.41 2.46 2.76
CA VAL A 958 28.70 2.91 4.13
C VAL A 958 29.64 1.92 4.84
N ASN A 959 29.43 0.61 4.71
CA ASN A 959 30.34 -0.39 5.28
C ASN A 959 31.76 -0.26 4.70
N TRP A 960 31.90 -0.06 3.38
CA TRP A 960 33.21 0.18 2.75
C TRP A 960 33.85 1.47 3.22
N HIS A 961 33.07 2.53 3.39
CA HIS A 961 33.56 3.80 3.90
C HIS A 961 34.07 3.68 5.34
N ILE A 962 33.31 3.00 6.21
CA ILE A 962 33.72 2.72 7.60
C ILE A 962 35.00 1.88 7.63
N ALA A 963 35.13 0.88 6.75
CA ALA A 963 36.35 0.10 6.63
C ALA A 963 37.58 0.95 6.24
N ASN A 964 37.43 1.85 5.27
CA ASN A 964 38.51 2.78 4.89
C ASN A 964 38.86 3.77 6.01
N LEU A 965 37.89 4.16 6.85
CA LEU A 965 38.13 5.07 7.97
C LEU A 965 38.82 4.41 9.17
N GLU A 966 38.62 3.11 9.37
CA GLU A 966 39.18 2.38 10.53
C GLU A 966 40.51 1.69 10.20
N ILE A 967 40.80 1.41 8.93
CA ILE A 967 42.08 0.86 8.48
C ILE A 967 42.63 1.74 7.36
N GLU A 968 43.61 2.57 7.70
CA GLU A 968 44.31 3.44 6.75
C GLU A 968 45.49 2.74 6.06
N ASP A 969 46.13 1.78 6.74
CA ASP A 969 47.23 1.00 6.20
C ASP A 969 46.74 -0.26 5.48
N PHE A 970 46.73 -0.19 4.14
CA PHE A 970 46.30 -1.29 3.28
C PHE A 970 47.30 -2.45 3.21
N SER A 971 48.56 -2.23 3.60
CA SER A 971 49.59 -3.28 3.60
C SER A 971 49.28 -4.42 4.58
N LEU A 972 48.40 -4.17 5.57
CA LEU A 972 47.92 -5.18 6.52
C LEU A 972 47.13 -6.34 5.87
N PHE A 973 46.65 -6.16 4.65
CA PHE A 973 45.93 -7.20 3.89
C PHE A 973 46.79 -7.87 2.82
N CYS A 974 48.12 -7.70 2.86
CA CYS A 974 49.02 -8.37 1.92
C CYS A 974 48.90 -9.90 2.06
N PRO A 975 48.71 -10.66 0.97
CA PRO A 975 48.62 -12.12 1.03
C PRO A 975 49.99 -12.80 1.18
N ASP A 976 51.07 -12.10 0.88
CA ASP A 976 52.44 -12.61 0.94
C ASP A 976 53.07 -12.26 2.30
N PRO A 977 53.44 -13.25 3.14
CA PRO A 977 54.02 -13.02 4.46
C PRO A 977 55.29 -12.17 4.41
N ASP A 978 56.18 -12.41 3.44
CA ASP A 978 57.45 -11.70 3.36
C ASP A 978 57.24 -10.22 3.04
N ALA A 979 56.30 -9.92 2.13
CA ALA A 979 55.91 -8.56 1.80
C ALA A 979 55.18 -7.84 2.96
N PHE A 980 54.41 -8.56 3.78
CA PHE A 980 53.74 -8.01 4.97
C PHE A 980 54.75 -7.49 6.01
N TRP A 981 55.83 -8.24 6.22
CA TRP A 981 56.90 -7.91 7.18
C TRP A 981 57.95 -6.96 6.59
N ALA A 982 58.20 -6.98 5.28
CA ALA A 982 59.11 -6.07 4.60
C ALA A 982 58.60 -4.63 4.51
N HIS A 983 57.29 -4.41 4.65
CA HIS A 983 56.73 -3.08 4.86
C HIS A 983 57.07 -2.59 6.28
N GLU A 984 58.28 -2.08 6.46
CA GLU A 984 58.57 -1.19 7.57
C GLU A 984 57.75 0.09 7.35
N SER A 985 56.79 0.33 8.24
CA SER A 985 56.19 1.65 8.40
C SER A 985 57.34 2.64 8.59
N GLY A 986 57.58 3.48 7.58
CA GLY A 986 58.65 4.47 7.62
C GLY A 986 58.61 5.21 8.95
N PHE A 987 59.78 5.26 9.59
CA PHE A 987 60.03 6.05 10.80
C PHE A 987 59.53 7.49 10.66
#